data_AF-A0A016V0G3-F1
#
_entry.id   AF-A0A016V0G3-F1
#
_cell.length_a   1.000
_cell.length_b   1.000
_cell.length_c   1.000
_cell.angle_alpha   90.00
_cell.angle_beta   90.00
_cell.angle_gamma   90.00
#
_symmetry.space_group_name_H-M   'P 1'
#
loop_
_entity.id
_entity.type
_entity.pdbx_description
1 polymer ?
#
loop_
_entity_poly.entity_id
_entity_poly.type
_entity_poly.pdbx_seq_one_letter_code
_entity_poly.pdbx_strand_id
1 'polypeptide(L)'
;MGRMGTRRRMSGGDSPTPELLMEDLDMDENVPPKCLDEEPPAKKRALRRGPKKEVPELDVEATEKVVADEKIEYLLGDYPSLLEKACKNEKGQKTLIKRLWSDHDEVVEQCDINGLRHALWEPSFLACTEGVRFCAYALRKIGIRSSFLLMKKMVVGGATNTTCNHLGQVVYTAWRMTVKEEDEDLKKQIEMEMVTGTLHAAVLLPVNLSAKFMHILSAFSGANADKAKVDGMLVRCFESILWIGLESCNDQVRYNASTVLLGFYPLMDDDDFKRDECLHKQHTCMMNMLKDDCTSIRMMAAKKVLKILSLFWNFVPRDFIKQYMTFIVDELSRDSVVGVRLAVYEGMRSIITVPACLNAAEHALKCITLNGINDKNERVRVAAFEMLKMLKGHRYIRFFDVVPMEEVLARLQVENSESVRREIVPLIFKSFFPDRDRVDQNERMRRIAFLIKHGRICALTFHRLIFPLGLVTVKEAVEHIQFMTILVYRSFSKGMTADATVDGSMLLDDTVGTLSGPSQELTMPDESNPIWQRNKVFLECVVVMWMSMRKALLESKFAAEKQKLDNLETKVFKKMFQCFRSTSLIGTTMLIGSMLPPSSMDGITQSVLSLLNEKVVDDCVMEPYLEATAQWRIDYLFEIINSGLSILQTEISAPERSPPLKKKKSPELPPVDRLRKALRYLKYLLRSYSTNQMMTCSYLHQLEQFYKKLSMIRHVIDLRLGREVVDVGIPDDLIVDAFEMKQTLAAVLINCRDRGEDDKDHSARFIADMCDELKWFESDVLSNLAALNSDDVIPFLIRLSESVLRSIRLTMAAWDFSAPPATPTSSDSHMEVDSVGDGHDYADISSRVILAFCSSSTPGALLPAVLTAAKQLLASECAVFSHLLPVLDFTPKWVMNCANNDDALDEKEAGDAYLALWRVFLDHPEYTEALLEKSINICAVLLLNYLTQRNEDHHDVPDPRLHDYEVTLPISVILHRVIFKNKLLITKFMARVGGLSCSNLLYTDDLDGNTCLLRLGSCAQLALLCDLTSQGIRRVGNSTSTVYRTSQSVADLLTILSERVESIAKSNPPEDNMILSQLREMFE
;
A
#
# COMPACT_ATOMS: atom_id res chain seq x y z
N MET A 1 -70.35 -38.08 0.99
CA MET A 1 -71.50 -37.23 1.37
C MET A 1 -71.06 -36.32 2.51
N GLY A 2 -71.52 -35.06 2.51
CA GLY A 2 -71.72 -34.30 3.75
C GLY A 2 -70.60 -33.32 4.15
N ARG A 3 -70.77 -32.07 3.73
CA ARG A 3 -70.08 -30.85 4.20
C ARG A 3 -70.50 -30.44 5.62
N MET A 4 -69.60 -29.76 6.33
CA MET A 4 -69.78 -28.50 7.10
C MET A 4 -68.33 -28.02 7.42
N GLY A 5 -67.78 -26.86 7.05
CA GLY A 5 -68.26 -25.46 7.04
C GLY A 5 -67.99 -24.83 8.42
N THR A 6 -67.24 -23.74 8.66
CA THR A 6 -66.65 -22.68 7.81
C THR A 6 -65.81 -21.69 8.67
N ARG A 7 -64.73 -21.11 8.07
CA ARG A 7 -64.19 -19.70 8.16
C ARG A 7 -63.62 -19.18 9.51
N ARG A 8 -62.46 -18.48 9.54
CA ARG A 8 -62.11 -17.24 8.81
C ARG A 8 -60.59 -17.06 8.53
N ARG A 9 -60.30 -16.34 7.43
CA ARG A 9 -59.01 -15.85 6.90
C ARG A 9 -58.38 -14.72 7.74
N MET A 10 -57.06 -14.55 7.64
CA MET A 10 -56.40 -13.29 7.24
C MET A 10 -55.10 -13.59 6.46
N SER A 11 -54.60 -12.57 5.75
CA SER A 11 -53.87 -12.58 4.48
C SER A 11 -52.42 -12.10 4.54
N GLY A 12 -51.59 -12.53 3.59
CA GLY A 12 -50.68 -11.63 2.84
C GLY A 12 -49.19 -11.95 2.84
N GLY A 13 -48.59 -12.06 1.64
CA GLY A 13 -47.19 -11.70 1.36
C GLY A 13 -46.35 -12.75 0.64
N ASP A 14 -46.51 -12.92 -0.67
CA ASP A 14 -45.57 -13.66 -1.53
C ASP A 14 -44.42 -12.74 -1.99
N SER A 15 -43.18 -13.18 -1.78
CA SER A 15 -41.95 -12.61 -2.36
C SER A 15 -41.31 -13.65 -3.31
N PRO A 16 -40.85 -13.30 -4.52
CA PRO A 16 -40.18 -14.25 -5.40
C PRO A 16 -38.71 -14.41 -4.99
N THR A 17 -38.25 -15.65 -4.82
CA THR A 17 -36.86 -16.00 -4.50
C THR A 17 -35.94 -15.88 -5.73
N PRO A 18 -34.64 -15.49 -5.58
CA PRO A 18 -33.71 -15.27 -6.70
C PRO A 18 -33.16 -16.53 -7.40
N GLU A 19 -33.47 -17.73 -6.92
CA GLU A 19 -32.85 -18.99 -7.39
C GLU A 19 -33.20 -19.35 -8.85
N LEU A 20 -34.31 -18.84 -9.40
CA LEU A 20 -34.80 -19.22 -10.73
C LEU A 20 -34.11 -18.54 -11.93
N LEU A 21 -33.25 -17.53 -11.72
CA LEU A 21 -32.54 -16.84 -12.83
C LEU A 21 -31.14 -17.41 -13.12
N MET A 22 -30.64 -18.31 -12.27
CA MET A 22 -29.30 -18.87 -12.35
C MET A 22 -29.22 -20.15 -13.19
N GLU A 23 -30.30 -20.95 -13.25
CA GLU A 23 -30.33 -22.18 -14.05
C GLU A 23 -30.28 -21.91 -15.57
N ASP A 24 -30.65 -20.70 -16.01
CA ASP A 24 -30.72 -20.31 -17.43
C ASP A 24 -29.48 -19.58 -17.96
N LEU A 25 -28.50 -19.27 -17.10
CA LEU A 25 -27.19 -18.83 -17.59
C LEU A 25 -26.45 -20.07 -18.09
N ASP A 26 -26.56 -20.37 -19.39
CA ASP A 26 -25.72 -21.39 -20.05
C ASP A 26 -24.25 -21.00 -19.85
N MET A 27 -23.65 -21.58 -18.80
CA MET A 27 -22.26 -21.43 -18.36
C MET A 27 -21.43 -22.56 -18.99
N ASP A 28 -21.65 -22.79 -20.28
CA ASP A 28 -21.05 -23.90 -20.99
C ASP A 28 -19.65 -23.52 -21.49
N GLU A 29 -18.66 -23.56 -20.57
CA GLU A 29 -17.25 -23.39 -20.92
C GLU A 29 -16.65 -24.63 -21.61
N ASN A 30 -17.38 -25.76 -21.69
CA ASN A 30 -16.84 -27.06 -22.10
C ASN A 30 -17.60 -27.70 -23.29
N VAL A 31 -17.50 -27.10 -24.47
CA VAL A 31 -17.79 -27.82 -25.73
C VAL A 31 -16.46 -28.22 -26.37
N PRO A 32 -16.08 -29.51 -26.37
CA PRO A 32 -15.01 -30.00 -27.24
C PRO A 32 -15.52 -29.93 -28.69
N PRO A 33 -14.68 -29.58 -29.68
CA PRO A 33 -15.09 -29.67 -31.07
C PRO A 33 -15.46 -31.12 -31.40
N LYS A 34 -16.62 -31.31 -32.04
CA LYS A 34 -17.08 -32.61 -32.58
C LYS A 34 -15.96 -33.21 -33.45
N CYS A 35 -15.53 -34.42 -33.13
CA CYS A 35 -14.75 -35.25 -34.05
C CYS A 35 -15.60 -35.53 -35.29
N LEU A 36 -15.28 -34.87 -36.39
CA LEU A 36 -15.59 -35.34 -37.73
C LEU A 36 -14.33 -36.08 -38.20
N ASP A 37 -14.49 -37.37 -38.46
CA ASP A 37 -13.50 -38.16 -39.20
C ASP A 37 -13.35 -37.56 -40.59
N GLU A 38 -12.24 -36.84 -40.81
CA GLU A 38 -11.74 -36.55 -42.16
C GLU A 38 -10.33 -37.12 -42.29
N GLU A 39 -10.18 -37.98 -43.29
CA GLU A 39 -8.92 -38.57 -43.73
C GLU A 39 -7.80 -37.53 -43.92
N PRO A 40 -6.53 -37.91 -43.71
CA PRO A 40 -5.43 -36.96 -43.74
C PRO A 40 -5.15 -36.47 -45.18
N PRO A 41 -5.09 -35.15 -45.45
CA PRO A 41 -4.60 -34.69 -46.74
C PRO A 41 -3.07 -34.70 -46.75
N ALA A 42 -2.53 -35.35 -47.77
CA ALA A 42 -1.11 -35.39 -48.10
C ALA A 42 -0.52 -33.97 -48.25
N LYS A 43 0.46 -33.60 -47.40
CA LYS A 43 1.25 -32.38 -47.57
C LYS A 43 2.33 -32.56 -48.63
N LYS A 44 1.99 -32.23 -49.88
CA LYS A 44 2.96 -31.86 -50.93
C LYS A 44 3.64 -30.55 -50.53
N ARG A 45 4.95 -30.60 -50.29
CA ARG A 45 5.83 -29.42 -50.18
C ARG A 45 6.38 -29.14 -51.58
N ALA A 46 5.75 -28.23 -52.32
CA ALA A 46 6.22 -27.81 -53.65
C ALA A 46 6.95 -26.47 -53.56
N LEU A 47 8.26 -26.55 -53.85
CA LEU A 47 9.14 -25.45 -54.25
C LEU A 47 8.45 -24.51 -55.26
N ARG A 48 8.73 -23.21 -55.14
CA ARG A 48 8.73 -22.31 -56.30
C ARG A 48 10.13 -21.76 -56.51
N ARG A 49 10.66 -22.09 -57.69
CA ARG A 49 11.89 -21.61 -58.33
C ARG A 49 11.48 -20.98 -59.67
N GLY A 50 12.16 -19.91 -60.07
CA GLY A 50 12.31 -19.49 -61.47
C GLY A 50 12.43 -17.96 -61.66
N PRO A 51 13.09 -17.45 -62.72
CA PRO A 51 14.03 -18.09 -63.65
C PRO A 51 15.37 -17.33 -63.89
N LYS A 52 16.29 -18.03 -64.57
CA LYS A 52 17.69 -17.68 -64.93
C LYS A 52 17.82 -16.73 -66.14
N LYS A 53 18.98 -16.05 -66.27
CA LYS A 53 19.83 -15.99 -67.48
C LYS A 53 21.25 -15.41 -67.19
N GLU A 54 22.29 -16.25 -67.34
CA GLU A 54 23.53 -16.13 -68.19
C GLU A 54 24.10 -14.72 -68.53
N VAL A 55 25.41 -14.38 -68.55
CA VAL A 55 26.72 -15.06 -68.86
C VAL A 55 27.92 -14.26 -68.17
N PRO A 56 29.26 -14.42 -68.45
CA PRO A 56 30.31 -15.01 -67.59
C PRO A 56 31.51 -14.11 -67.18
N GLU A 57 32.45 -14.74 -66.44
CA GLU A 57 33.92 -14.50 -66.32
C GLU A 57 34.46 -13.16 -65.78
N LEU A 58 35.22 -13.24 -64.68
CA LEU A 58 36.67 -13.00 -64.67
C LEU A 58 37.30 -13.47 -63.35
N ASP A 59 38.30 -14.34 -63.47
CA ASP A 59 39.26 -14.73 -62.44
C ASP A 59 39.90 -13.50 -61.79
N VAL A 60 39.69 -13.29 -60.49
CA VAL A 60 40.75 -12.78 -59.62
C VAL A 60 40.49 -13.29 -58.20
N GLU A 61 41.58 -13.67 -57.54
CA GLU A 61 41.71 -13.85 -56.09
C GLU A 61 41.54 -15.26 -55.52
N ALA A 62 42.36 -16.14 -56.11
CA ALA A 62 43.17 -17.11 -55.37
C ALA A 62 44.14 -16.48 -54.33
N THR A 63 43.78 -15.38 -53.65
CA THR A 63 44.71 -14.61 -52.80
C THR A 63 44.19 -14.21 -51.42
N GLU A 64 42.99 -14.62 -51.00
CA GLU A 64 42.54 -14.39 -49.60
C GLU A 64 42.27 -15.67 -48.81
N LYS A 65 42.48 -16.85 -49.43
CA LYS A 65 42.57 -18.14 -48.71
C LYS A 65 43.96 -18.42 -48.13
N VAL A 66 44.87 -17.45 -48.19
CA VAL A 66 46.28 -17.61 -47.76
C VAL A 66 46.67 -16.62 -46.64
N VAL A 67 45.78 -15.73 -46.17
CA VAL A 67 46.17 -14.65 -45.22
C VAL A 67 45.43 -14.71 -43.87
N ALA A 68 44.69 -15.77 -43.57
CA ALA A 68 44.11 -15.98 -42.22
C ALA A 68 44.44 -17.34 -41.59
N ASP A 69 45.22 -18.18 -42.27
CA ASP A 69 45.81 -19.41 -41.72
C ASP A 69 47.30 -19.23 -41.33
N GLU A 70 47.87 -18.03 -41.52
CA GLU A 70 49.22 -17.67 -41.06
C GLU A 70 49.20 -16.70 -39.88
N LYS A 71 48.92 -17.23 -38.68
CA LYS A 71 49.55 -16.88 -37.38
C LYS A 71 48.74 -17.51 -36.26
N ILE A 72 49.15 -18.73 -35.88
CA ILE A 72 49.36 -19.24 -34.52
C ILE A 72 49.55 -20.77 -34.66
N GLU A 73 50.66 -21.19 -35.27
CA GLU A 73 51.27 -22.48 -34.92
C GLU A 73 52.06 -22.25 -33.62
N TYR A 74 51.40 -22.43 -32.47
CA TYR A 74 52.15 -22.71 -31.24
C TYR A 74 52.41 -24.22 -31.24
N LEU A 75 53.68 -24.61 -31.33
CA LEU A 75 54.13 -25.95 -30.98
C LEU A 75 53.56 -26.33 -29.60
N LEU A 76 52.86 -27.45 -29.51
CA LEU A 76 52.37 -28.04 -28.25
C LEU A 76 53.57 -28.56 -27.43
N GLY A 77 54.32 -27.63 -26.86
CA GLY A 77 55.49 -27.95 -26.02
C GLY A 77 55.65 -27.04 -24.80
N ASP A 78 55.04 -25.85 -24.81
CA ASP A 78 55.02 -24.94 -23.65
C ASP A 78 53.60 -24.88 -23.05
N TYR A 79 53.16 -26.01 -22.50
CA TYR A 79 51.84 -26.12 -21.88
C TYR A 79 51.59 -25.12 -20.73
N PRO A 80 52.56 -24.79 -19.85
CA PRO A 80 52.36 -23.79 -18.81
C PRO A 80 51.93 -22.41 -19.34
N SER A 81 52.58 -21.88 -20.37
CA SER A 81 52.23 -20.57 -20.93
C SER A 81 50.89 -20.60 -21.68
N LEU A 82 50.59 -21.70 -22.36
CA LEU A 82 49.30 -21.90 -23.03
C LEU A 82 48.14 -22.00 -22.03
N LEU A 83 48.35 -22.64 -20.88
CA LEU A 83 47.37 -22.70 -19.80
C LEU A 83 47.14 -21.32 -19.18
N GLU A 84 48.20 -20.55 -18.92
CA GLU A 84 48.07 -19.17 -18.42
C GLU A 84 47.28 -18.30 -19.40
N LYS A 85 47.57 -18.40 -20.70
CA LYS A 85 46.84 -17.69 -21.76
C LYS A 85 45.37 -18.11 -21.83
N ALA A 86 45.09 -19.40 -21.65
CA ALA A 86 43.72 -19.92 -21.62
C ALA A 86 42.91 -19.44 -20.41
N CYS A 87 43.56 -18.98 -19.33
CA CYS A 87 42.89 -18.37 -18.17
C CYS A 87 42.55 -16.89 -18.37
N LYS A 88 42.84 -16.29 -19.52
CA LYS A 88 42.47 -14.90 -19.84
C LYS A 88 41.23 -14.91 -20.73
N ASN A 89 40.22 -14.10 -20.37
CA ASN A 89 38.98 -13.99 -21.14
C ASN A 89 39.18 -13.17 -22.43
N GLU A 90 39.82 -13.79 -23.41
CA GLU A 90 40.23 -13.18 -24.68
C GLU A 90 39.64 -13.92 -25.89
N LYS A 91 39.63 -13.27 -27.05
CA LYS A 91 39.17 -13.88 -28.30
C LYS A 91 40.03 -15.10 -28.64
N GLY A 92 39.38 -16.26 -28.80
CA GLY A 92 40.06 -17.53 -29.07
C GLY A 92 40.28 -18.44 -27.85
N GLN A 93 39.96 -17.97 -26.64
CA GLN A 93 40.10 -18.75 -25.40
C GLN A 93 39.44 -20.14 -25.48
N LYS A 94 38.18 -20.23 -25.96
CA LYS A 94 37.45 -21.51 -26.06
C LYS A 94 38.17 -22.52 -26.98
N THR A 95 38.73 -22.06 -28.09
CA THR A 95 39.48 -22.91 -29.02
C THR A 95 40.76 -23.42 -28.38
N LEU A 96 41.45 -22.56 -27.63
CA LEU A 96 42.66 -22.93 -26.89
C LEU A 96 42.35 -23.94 -25.78
N ILE A 97 41.28 -23.76 -25.01
CA ILE A 97 40.85 -24.72 -23.98
C ILE A 97 40.53 -26.08 -24.60
N LYS A 98 39.83 -26.10 -25.73
CA LYS A 98 39.54 -27.34 -26.47
C LYS A 98 40.82 -28.05 -26.92
N ARG A 99 41.86 -27.29 -27.31
CA ARG A 99 43.16 -27.86 -27.67
C ARG A 99 43.90 -28.41 -26.46
N LEU A 100 43.96 -27.67 -25.36
CA LEU A 100 44.55 -28.14 -24.08
C LEU A 100 43.85 -29.42 -23.58
N TRP A 101 42.53 -29.52 -23.73
CA TRP A 101 41.81 -30.75 -23.41
C TRP A 101 42.20 -31.95 -24.30
N SER A 102 42.66 -31.72 -25.53
CA SER A 102 43.05 -32.82 -26.43
C SER A 102 44.30 -33.55 -25.93
N ASP A 103 45.23 -32.82 -25.30
CA ASP A 103 46.48 -33.35 -24.72
C ASP A 103 46.47 -33.26 -23.18
N HIS A 104 45.30 -33.40 -22.57
CA HIS A 104 45.09 -33.14 -21.14
C HIS A 104 46.02 -33.93 -20.20
N ASP A 105 46.41 -35.15 -20.57
CA ASP A 105 47.39 -35.96 -19.83
C ASP A 105 48.75 -35.23 -19.71
N GLU A 106 49.33 -34.86 -20.85
CA GLU A 106 50.61 -34.14 -20.90
C GLU A 106 50.53 -32.74 -20.29
N VAL A 107 49.42 -32.02 -20.54
CA VAL A 107 49.22 -30.68 -19.97
C VAL A 107 49.19 -30.74 -18.44
N VAL A 108 48.46 -31.71 -17.86
CA VAL A 108 48.39 -31.86 -16.41
C VAL A 108 49.72 -32.36 -15.85
N GLU A 109 50.46 -33.23 -16.54
CA GLU A 109 51.78 -33.68 -16.10
C GLU A 109 52.83 -32.55 -16.10
N GLN A 110 52.86 -31.69 -17.12
CA GLN A 110 53.87 -30.66 -17.30
C GLN A 110 53.55 -29.32 -16.58
N CYS A 111 52.27 -28.96 -16.41
CA CYS A 111 51.89 -27.74 -15.70
C CYS A 111 52.07 -27.87 -14.17
N ASP A 112 52.43 -26.78 -13.50
CA ASP A 112 52.51 -26.76 -12.05
C ASP A 112 51.11 -26.73 -11.38
N ILE A 113 51.06 -27.04 -10.09
CA ILE A 113 49.79 -27.10 -9.34
C ILE A 113 49.11 -25.71 -9.30
N ASN A 114 49.87 -24.62 -9.29
CA ASN A 114 49.31 -23.27 -9.21
C ASN A 114 48.63 -22.85 -10.53
N GLY A 115 49.21 -23.19 -11.68
CA GLY A 115 48.58 -22.98 -12.98
C GLY A 115 47.26 -23.74 -13.10
N LEU A 116 47.23 -25.00 -12.66
CA LEU A 116 46.01 -25.81 -12.66
C LEU A 116 44.94 -25.26 -11.68
N ARG A 117 45.36 -24.75 -10.51
CA ARG A 117 44.46 -24.05 -9.57
C ARG A 117 43.90 -22.76 -10.17
N HIS A 118 44.70 -22.01 -10.91
CA HIS A 118 44.26 -20.78 -11.58
C HIS A 118 43.20 -21.08 -12.64
N ALA A 119 43.37 -22.14 -13.44
CA ALA A 119 42.36 -22.59 -14.39
C ALA A 119 41.02 -22.95 -13.72
N LEU A 120 41.07 -23.63 -12.56
CA LEU A 120 39.87 -23.92 -11.77
C LEU A 120 39.24 -22.66 -11.14
N TRP A 121 40.06 -21.67 -10.75
CA TRP A 121 39.60 -20.42 -10.16
C TRP A 121 38.92 -19.50 -11.19
N GLU A 122 39.24 -19.64 -12.47
CA GLU A 122 38.84 -18.70 -13.52
C GLU A 122 37.44 -19.03 -14.10
N PRO A 123 36.40 -18.18 -13.87
CA PRO A 123 35.04 -18.50 -14.34
C PRO A 123 34.89 -18.58 -15.86
N SER A 124 35.68 -17.80 -16.61
CA SER A 124 35.69 -17.81 -18.07
C SER A 124 36.20 -19.14 -18.63
N PHE A 125 37.16 -19.78 -17.93
CA PHE A 125 37.68 -21.10 -18.26
C PHE A 125 36.61 -22.18 -18.05
N LEU A 126 35.90 -22.12 -16.92
CA LEU A 126 34.83 -23.06 -16.59
C LEU A 126 33.55 -22.88 -17.41
N ALA A 127 33.41 -21.78 -18.16
CA ALA A 127 32.22 -21.49 -18.95
C ALA A 127 32.06 -22.37 -20.20
N CYS A 128 33.06 -23.17 -20.57
CA CYS A 128 32.98 -24.14 -21.65
C CYS A 128 33.08 -25.59 -21.14
N THR A 129 32.49 -26.51 -21.90
CA THR A 129 32.41 -27.93 -21.55
C THR A 129 33.77 -28.60 -21.42
N GLU A 130 34.71 -28.23 -22.29
CA GLU A 130 36.08 -28.74 -22.30
C GLU A 130 36.88 -28.22 -21.10
N GLY A 131 36.65 -26.98 -20.67
CA GLY A 131 37.28 -26.42 -19.47
C GLY A 131 36.84 -27.12 -18.19
N VAL A 132 35.55 -27.45 -18.09
CA VAL A 132 35.00 -28.28 -17.00
C VAL A 132 35.66 -29.66 -16.97
N ARG A 133 35.76 -30.35 -18.12
CA ARG A 133 36.41 -31.67 -18.21
C ARG A 133 37.89 -31.61 -17.86
N PHE A 134 38.59 -30.59 -18.35
CA PHE A 134 40.00 -30.35 -18.04
C PHE A 134 40.22 -30.17 -16.53
N CYS A 135 39.45 -29.28 -15.90
CA CYS A 135 39.56 -29.06 -14.46
C CYS A 135 39.19 -30.31 -13.65
N ALA A 136 38.21 -31.09 -14.10
CA ALA A 136 37.83 -32.35 -13.47
C ALA A 136 38.96 -33.39 -13.50
N TYR A 137 39.65 -33.50 -14.64
CA TYR A 137 40.81 -34.37 -14.78
C TYR A 137 41.99 -33.90 -13.91
N ALA A 138 42.26 -32.58 -13.90
CA ALA A 138 43.36 -31.97 -13.15
C ALA A 138 43.28 -32.12 -11.62
N LEU A 139 42.11 -32.45 -11.06
CA LEU A 139 41.92 -32.67 -9.62
C LEU A 139 42.87 -33.74 -9.06
N ARG A 140 43.24 -34.75 -9.88
CA ARG A 140 44.18 -35.82 -9.50
C ARG A 140 45.56 -35.29 -9.11
N LYS A 141 46.01 -34.20 -9.75
CA LYS A 141 47.30 -33.55 -9.45
C LYS A 141 47.18 -32.43 -8.42
N ILE A 142 46.10 -31.65 -8.44
CA ILE A 142 45.87 -30.57 -7.46
C ILE A 142 45.63 -31.14 -6.05
N GLY A 143 45.02 -32.33 -5.98
CA GLY A 143 44.49 -32.97 -4.78
C GLY A 143 43.02 -32.64 -4.56
N ILE A 144 42.21 -33.65 -4.23
CA ILE A 144 40.75 -33.53 -4.08
C ILE A 144 40.36 -32.51 -3.01
N ARG A 145 40.91 -32.66 -1.78
CA ARG A 145 40.65 -31.75 -0.67
C ARG A 145 41.10 -30.31 -0.98
N SER A 146 42.29 -30.14 -1.54
CA SER A 146 42.83 -28.83 -1.93
C SER A 146 41.94 -28.14 -2.95
N SER A 147 41.45 -28.90 -3.94
CA SER A 147 40.54 -28.40 -4.96
C SER A 147 39.20 -27.98 -4.35
N PHE A 148 38.62 -28.79 -3.47
CA PHE A 148 37.37 -28.44 -2.82
C PHE A 148 37.48 -27.20 -1.93
N LEU A 149 38.56 -27.05 -1.17
CA LEU A 149 38.82 -25.83 -0.38
C LEU A 149 38.93 -24.59 -1.27
N LEU A 150 39.54 -24.72 -2.45
CA LEU A 150 39.61 -23.64 -3.44
C LEU A 150 38.21 -23.27 -3.94
N MET A 151 37.40 -24.26 -4.35
CA MET A 151 36.01 -24.05 -4.78
C MET A 151 35.18 -23.38 -3.67
N LYS A 152 35.31 -23.84 -2.43
CA LYS A 152 34.65 -23.24 -1.27
C LYS A 152 35.06 -21.78 -1.08
N LYS A 153 36.34 -21.46 -1.24
CA LYS A 153 36.85 -20.08 -1.18
C LYS A 153 36.27 -19.22 -2.29
N MET A 154 36.10 -19.74 -3.51
CA MET A 154 35.42 -19.02 -4.61
C MET A 154 33.97 -18.70 -4.26
N VAL A 155 33.22 -19.67 -3.71
CA VAL A 155 31.82 -19.48 -3.33
C VAL A 155 31.69 -18.41 -2.25
N VAL A 156 32.49 -18.51 -1.19
CA VAL A 156 32.51 -17.52 -0.11
C VAL A 156 32.98 -16.15 -0.61
N GLY A 157 33.87 -16.11 -1.60
CA GLY A 157 34.34 -14.90 -2.28
C GLY A 157 33.36 -14.25 -3.25
N GLY A 158 32.11 -14.72 -3.34
CA GLY A 158 31.06 -14.08 -4.15
C GLY A 158 30.82 -14.70 -5.53
N ALA A 159 31.13 -15.98 -5.73
CA ALA A 159 30.85 -16.65 -7.01
C ALA A 159 29.37 -16.55 -7.44
N THR A 160 29.15 -16.39 -8.76
CA THR A 160 27.80 -16.36 -9.34
C THR A 160 27.13 -17.73 -9.28
N ASN A 161 25.79 -17.79 -9.41
CA ASN A 161 25.06 -19.07 -9.46
C ASN A 161 25.52 -19.91 -10.66
N THR A 162 25.81 -19.27 -11.79
CA THR A 162 26.35 -19.91 -13.00
C THR A 162 27.72 -20.53 -12.74
N THR A 163 28.62 -19.82 -12.07
CA THR A 163 29.93 -20.36 -11.66
C THR A 163 29.75 -21.56 -10.73
N CYS A 164 28.85 -21.48 -9.75
CA CYS A 164 28.56 -22.59 -8.84
C CYS A 164 28.04 -23.83 -9.59
N ASN A 165 27.17 -23.65 -10.58
CA ASN A 165 26.73 -24.76 -11.44
C ASN A 165 27.91 -25.39 -12.20
N HIS A 166 28.82 -24.59 -12.75
CA HIS A 166 30.02 -25.11 -13.44
C HIS A 166 30.94 -25.86 -12.48
N LEU A 167 31.15 -25.35 -11.26
CA LEU A 167 31.89 -26.07 -10.22
C LEU A 167 31.24 -27.42 -9.89
N GLY A 168 29.91 -27.45 -9.78
CA GLY A 168 29.16 -28.71 -9.64
C GLY A 168 29.42 -29.68 -10.80
N GLN A 169 29.46 -29.18 -12.04
CA GLN A 169 29.79 -30.00 -13.20
C GLN A 169 31.23 -30.52 -13.18
N VAL A 170 32.20 -29.76 -12.63
CA VAL A 170 33.57 -30.24 -12.42
C VAL A 170 33.56 -31.43 -11.46
N VAL A 171 32.89 -31.31 -10.30
CA VAL A 171 32.80 -32.40 -9.31
C VAL A 171 32.12 -33.64 -9.91
N TYR A 172 30.96 -33.45 -10.54
CA TYR A 172 30.22 -34.55 -11.17
C TYR A 172 31.02 -35.23 -12.28
N THR A 173 31.70 -34.44 -13.13
CA THR A 173 32.54 -34.98 -14.21
C THR A 173 33.72 -35.77 -13.67
N ALA A 174 34.38 -35.27 -12.62
CA ALA A 174 35.49 -35.98 -11.99
C ALA A 174 35.04 -37.31 -11.38
N TRP A 175 33.92 -37.33 -10.65
CA TRP A 175 33.34 -38.56 -10.12
C TRP A 175 32.97 -39.55 -11.24
N ARG A 176 32.43 -39.07 -12.37
CA ARG A 176 32.15 -39.94 -13.52
C ARG A 176 33.39 -40.52 -14.16
N MET A 177 34.52 -39.81 -14.15
CA MET A 177 35.79 -40.32 -14.68
C MET A 177 36.27 -41.48 -13.82
N THR A 178 36.27 -41.34 -12.49
CA THR A 178 36.69 -42.42 -11.58
C THR A 178 35.79 -43.65 -11.67
N VAL A 179 34.47 -43.46 -11.83
CA VAL A 179 33.53 -44.58 -12.06
C VAL A 179 33.79 -45.31 -13.38
N LYS A 180 34.28 -44.63 -14.42
CA LYS A 180 34.64 -45.26 -15.70
C LYS A 180 36.01 -45.94 -15.66
N GLU A 181 36.94 -45.38 -14.89
CA GLU A 181 38.31 -45.87 -14.72
C GLU A 181 38.39 -46.99 -13.66
N GLU A 182 37.29 -47.26 -12.93
CA GLU A 182 37.22 -48.21 -11.80
C GLU A 182 38.20 -47.87 -10.65
N ASP A 183 38.53 -46.59 -10.49
CA ASP A 183 39.38 -46.08 -9.40
C ASP A 183 38.54 -45.82 -8.14
N GLU A 184 38.43 -46.84 -7.29
CA GLU A 184 37.64 -46.78 -6.06
C GLU A 184 38.24 -45.85 -4.98
N ASP A 185 39.56 -45.70 -4.92
CA ASP A 185 40.21 -44.85 -3.93
C ASP A 185 39.94 -43.36 -4.22
N LEU A 186 40.12 -42.94 -5.47
CA LEU A 186 39.85 -41.56 -5.87
C LEU A 186 38.36 -41.25 -5.85
N LYS A 187 37.51 -42.21 -6.25
CA LYS A 187 36.06 -42.10 -6.13
C LYS A 187 35.63 -41.85 -4.69
N LYS A 188 36.12 -42.64 -3.73
CA LYS A 188 35.81 -42.46 -2.30
C LYS A 188 36.29 -41.11 -1.76
N GLN A 189 37.45 -40.62 -2.21
CA GLN A 189 37.93 -39.29 -1.85
C GLN A 189 37.01 -38.18 -2.39
N ILE A 190 36.54 -38.28 -3.64
CA ILE A 190 35.60 -37.29 -4.21
C ILE A 190 34.26 -37.30 -3.46
N GLU A 191 33.72 -38.49 -3.17
CA GLU A 191 32.48 -38.66 -2.40
C GLU A 191 32.59 -38.04 -0.99
N MET A 192 33.68 -38.33 -0.27
CA MET A 192 33.89 -37.86 1.10
C MET A 192 34.28 -36.38 1.18
N GLU A 193 35.23 -35.91 0.38
CA GLU A 193 35.75 -34.53 0.52
C GLU A 193 34.90 -33.52 -0.27
N MET A 194 34.43 -33.88 -1.48
CA MET A 194 33.73 -32.93 -2.34
C MET A 194 32.22 -33.02 -2.19
N VAL A 195 31.61 -34.20 -2.35
CA VAL A 195 30.15 -34.34 -2.32
C VAL A 195 29.63 -34.11 -0.91
N THR A 196 30.13 -34.88 0.06
CA THR A 196 29.79 -34.74 1.47
C THR A 196 30.22 -33.37 2.02
N GLY A 197 31.38 -32.85 1.60
CA GLY A 197 31.83 -31.50 1.96
C GLY A 197 30.92 -30.38 1.41
N THR A 198 30.40 -30.54 0.19
CA THR A 198 29.43 -29.59 -0.42
C THR A 198 28.11 -29.64 0.33
N LEU A 199 27.63 -30.83 0.69
CA LEU A 199 26.43 -30.99 1.52
C LEU A 199 26.61 -30.34 2.90
N HIS A 200 27.74 -30.59 3.56
CA HIS A 200 28.07 -29.98 4.85
C HIS A 200 28.00 -28.45 4.78
N ALA A 201 28.55 -27.87 3.71
CA ALA A 201 28.48 -26.44 3.47
C ALA A 201 27.05 -25.96 3.14
N ALA A 202 26.28 -26.72 2.36
CA ALA A 202 24.88 -26.41 2.06
C ALA A 202 24.00 -26.41 3.30
N VAL A 203 24.26 -27.29 4.27
CA VAL A 203 23.46 -27.42 5.50
C VAL A 203 23.87 -26.38 6.55
N LEU A 204 25.16 -26.20 6.81
CA LEU A 204 25.62 -25.43 7.97
C LEU A 204 25.95 -23.96 7.72
N LEU A 205 26.08 -23.52 6.46
CA LEU A 205 26.35 -22.11 6.16
C LEU A 205 25.05 -21.26 6.10
N PRO A 206 25.15 -19.92 6.24
CA PRO A 206 24.01 -19.02 6.10
C PRO A 206 23.26 -19.18 4.77
N VAL A 207 21.94 -18.88 4.73
CA VAL A 207 21.03 -19.11 3.58
C VAL A 207 21.63 -18.69 2.24
N ASN A 208 22.23 -17.50 2.17
CA ASN A 208 22.77 -16.92 0.95
C ASN A 208 23.93 -17.75 0.37
N LEU A 209 24.75 -18.36 1.23
CA LEU A 209 25.82 -19.27 0.83
C LEU A 209 25.29 -20.69 0.63
N SER A 210 24.35 -21.15 1.47
CA SER A 210 23.67 -22.44 1.32
C SER A 210 23.10 -22.61 -0.10
N ALA A 211 22.40 -21.59 -0.60
CA ALA A 211 21.86 -21.59 -1.96
C ALA A 211 22.94 -21.78 -3.05
N LYS A 212 24.17 -21.28 -2.84
CA LYS A 212 25.30 -21.47 -3.77
C LYS A 212 25.81 -22.90 -3.76
N PHE A 213 25.89 -23.54 -2.60
CA PHE A 213 26.25 -24.95 -2.51
C PHE A 213 25.13 -25.87 -3.04
N MET A 214 23.86 -25.46 -2.93
CA MET A 214 22.75 -26.13 -3.62
C MET A 214 22.91 -26.08 -5.15
N HIS A 215 23.42 -24.98 -5.71
CA HIS A 215 23.77 -24.91 -7.14
C HIS A 215 24.88 -25.89 -7.53
N ILE A 216 25.91 -26.08 -6.68
CA ILE A 216 26.96 -27.10 -6.91
C ILE A 216 26.34 -28.50 -6.88
N LEU A 217 25.52 -28.82 -5.86
CA LEU A 217 24.88 -30.12 -5.73
C LEU A 217 23.91 -30.43 -6.89
N SER A 218 23.29 -29.41 -7.49
CA SER A 218 22.31 -29.58 -8.58
C SER A 218 22.86 -30.33 -9.82
N ALA A 219 24.19 -30.39 -9.97
CA ALA A 219 24.84 -31.20 -11.00
C ALA A 219 24.50 -32.69 -10.91
N PHE A 220 24.19 -33.19 -9.70
CA PHE A 220 23.83 -34.59 -9.43
C PHE A 220 22.34 -34.89 -9.61
N SER A 221 21.47 -33.88 -9.76
CA SER A 221 20.01 -34.04 -9.90
C SER A 221 19.49 -33.69 -11.31
N GLY A 222 20.37 -33.36 -12.26
CA GLY A 222 20.01 -32.95 -13.61
C GLY A 222 19.55 -34.09 -14.52
N ALA A 223 18.90 -33.77 -15.65
CA ALA A 223 18.41 -34.77 -16.62
C ALA A 223 19.54 -35.62 -17.26
N ASN A 224 20.78 -35.13 -17.26
CA ASN A 224 21.97 -35.84 -17.75
C ASN A 224 22.69 -36.65 -16.66
N ALA A 225 22.14 -36.70 -15.45
CA ALA A 225 22.68 -37.50 -14.35
C ALA A 225 22.36 -38.98 -14.57
N ASP A 226 23.35 -39.86 -14.40
CA ASP A 226 23.15 -41.31 -14.42
C ASP A 226 22.53 -41.74 -13.08
N LYS A 227 21.21 -41.59 -12.96
CA LYS A 227 20.48 -41.77 -11.69
C LYS A 227 20.77 -43.10 -11.02
N ALA A 228 20.86 -44.19 -11.78
CA ALA A 228 21.13 -45.52 -11.25
C ALA A 228 22.48 -45.63 -10.51
N LYS A 229 23.47 -44.81 -10.87
CA LYS A 229 24.77 -44.78 -10.20
C LYS A 229 24.88 -43.68 -9.15
N VAL A 230 24.13 -42.59 -9.32
CA VAL A 230 24.22 -41.40 -8.47
C VAL A 230 23.38 -41.54 -7.21
N ASP A 231 22.20 -42.14 -7.28
CA ASP A 231 21.23 -42.14 -6.18
C ASP A 231 21.79 -42.84 -4.92
N GLY A 232 22.33 -44.05 -5.06
CA GLY A 232 22.95 -44.75 -3.92
C GLY A 232 24.20 -44.06 -3.36
N MET A 233 24.99 -43.40 -4.22
CA MET A 233 26.11 -42.57 -3.78
C MET A 233 25.64 -41.37 -2.96
N LEU A 234 24.58 -40.69 -3.41
CA LEU A 234 24.01 -39.55 -2.69
C LEU A 234 23.45 -39.98 -1.33
N VAL A 235 22.74 -41.11 -1.25
CA VAL A 235 22.26 -41.64 0.04
C VAL A 235 23.41 -41.80 1.03
N ARG A 236 24.50 -42.47 0.63
CA ARG A 236 25.69 -42.67 1.49
C ARG A 236 26.36 -41.35 1.89
N CYS A 237 26.54 -40.43 0.94
CA CYS A 237 27.16 -39.13 1.22
C CYS A 237 26.26 -38.23 2.09
N PHE A 238 24.94 -38.40 1.99
CA PHE A 238 23.97 -37.54 2.68
C PHE A 238 23.64 -38.04 4.08
N GLU A 239 23.77 -39.34 4.33
CA GLU A 239 23.29 -40.05 5.51
C GLU A 239 23.55 -39.29 6.81
N SER A 240 24.80 -39.07 7.21
CA SER A 240 25.09 -38.46 8.51
C SER A 240 24.66 -36.99 8.60
N ILE A 241 24.97 -36.18 7.59
CA ILE A 241 24.80 -34.72 7.65
C ILE A 241 23.34 -34.31 7.50
N LEU A 242 22.62 -34.94 6.57
CA LEU A 242 21.24 -34.55 6.28
C LEU A 242 20.33 -34.84 7.47
N TRP A 243 20.41 -36.04 8.04
CA TRP A 243 19.53 -36.44 9.14
C TRP A 243 19.82 -35.64 10.41
N ILE A 244 21.10 -35.43 10.76
CA ILE A 244 21.47 -34.56 11.89
C ILE A 244 21.01 -33.11 11.65
N GLY A 245 21.15 -32.62 10.42
CA GLY A 245 20.69 -31.28 10.06
C GLY A 245 19.19 -31.09 10.21
N LEU A 246 18.39 -32.09 9.81
CA LEU A 246 16.93 -32.10 9.93
C LEU A 246 16.45 -32.14 11.39
N GLU A 247 17.22 -32.74 12.30
CA GLU A 247 16.92 -32.85 13.73
C GLU A 247 17.58 -31.76 14.58
N SER A 248 18.24 -30.78 13.95
CA SER A 248 18.98 -29.72 14.64
C SER A 248 18.08 -28.82 15.49
N CYS A 249 18.56 -28.39 16.66
CA CYS A 249 17.90 -27.34 17.44
C CYS A 249 17.99 -25.95 16.78
N ASN A 250 18.84 -25.78 15.77
CA ASN A 250 19.00 -24.52 15.04
C ASN A 250 18.10 -24.49 13.80
N ASP A 251 17.15 -23.56 13.77
CA ASP A 251 16.16 -23.40 12.71
C ASP A 251 16.77 -23.18 11.31
N GLN A 252 17.89 -22.44 11.22
CA GLN A 252 18.58 -22.17 9.96
C GLN A 252 19.19 -23.46 9.38
N VAL A 253 19.77 -24.29 10.25
CA VAL A 253 20.33 -25.59 9.88
C VAL A 253 19.21 -26.53 9.44
N ARG A 254 18.10 -26.61 10.19
CA ARG A 254 16.93 -27.39 9.79
C ARG A 254 16.39 -26.92 8.44
N TYR A 255 16.19 -25.62 8.25
CA TYR A 255 15.69 -25.04 6.99
C TYR A 255 16.57 -25.41 5.79
N ASN A 256 17.89 -25.30 5.92
CA ASN A 256 18.82 -25.67 4.87
C ASN A 256 18.77 -27.17 4.58
N ALA A 257 18.77 -28.02 5.61
CA ALA A 257 18.66 -29.48 5.46
C ALA A 257 17.33 -29.89 4.82
N SER A 258 16.23 -29.25 5.20
CA SER A 258 14.91 -29.42 4.57
C SER A 258 14.94 -29.03 3.09
N THR A 259 15.63 -27.93 2.74
CA THR A 259 15.80 -27.50 1.35
C THR A 259 16.56 -28.56 0.52
N VAL A 260 17.60 -29.16 1.11
CA VAL A 260 18.35 -30.27 0.49
C VAL A 260 17.42 -31.46 0.26
N LEU A 261 16.77 -31.99 1.31
CA LEU A 261 15.94 -33.18 1.20
C LEU A 261 14.83 -32.99 0.15
N LEU A 262 14.11 -31.87 0.22
CA LEU A 262 13.02 -31.56 -0.73
C LEU A 262 13.51 -31.34 -2.16
N GLY A 263 14.77 -30.92 -2.34
CA GLY A 263 15.40 -30.71 -3.65
C GLY A 263 15.89 -32.01 -4.30
N PHE A 264 16.29 -32.99 -3.51
CA PHE A 264 16.84 -34.28 -3.96
C PHE A 264 15.86 -35.45 -3.82
N TYR A 265 14.64 -35.22 -3.34
CA TYR A 265 13.64 -36.27 -3.21
C TYR A 265 13.24 -36.88 -4.59
N PRO A 266 13.11 -38.21 -4.69
CA PRO A 266 13.42 -39.21 -3.67
C PRO A 266 14.91 -39.57 -3.65
N LEU A 267 15.50 -39.65 -2.45
CA LEU A 267 16.79 -40.31 -2.25
C LEU A 267 16.56 -41.83 -2.20
N MET A 268 17.19 -42.60 -3.08
CA MET A 268 16.93 -44.03 -3.27
C MET A 268 18.16 -44.85 -2.91
N ASP A 269 18.03 -45.77 -1.96
CA ASP A 269 19.11 -46.71 -1.61
C ASP A 269 19.21 -47.83 -2.66
N ASP A 270 20.45 -48.26 -2.90
CA ASP A 270 20.79 -49.38 -3.80
C ASP A 270 20.28 -50.71 -3.20
N ASP A 271 20.26 -50.82 -1.87
CA ASP A 271 19.73 -51.97 -1.12
C ASP A 271 18.20 -51.92 -1.04
N ASP A 272 17.55 -52.90 -1.68
CA ASP A 272 16.09 -53.02 -1.73
C ASP A 272 15.45 -53.02 -0.32
N PHE A 273 16.11 -53.60 0.70
CA PHE A 273 15.56 -53.64 2.06
C PHE A 273 15.61 -52.28 2.75
N LYS A 274 16.66 -51.50 2.51
CA LYS A 274 16.85 -50.17 3.10
C LYS A 274 16.08 -49.09 2.37
N ARG A 275 15.74 -49.32 1.10
CA ARG A 275 15.03 -48.36 0.26
C ARG A 275 13.67 -47.98 0.86
N ASP A 276 12.88 -48.95 1.30
CA ASP A 276 11.55 -48.70 1.88
C ASP A 276 11.66 -47.96 3.22
N GLU A 277 12.62 -48.32 4.07
CA GLU A 277 12.92 -47.62 5.33
C GLU A 277 13.36 -46.18 5.06
N CYS A 278 14.24 -45.97 4.08
CA CYS A 278 14.74 -44.66 3.68
C CYS A 278 13.60 -43.77 3.17
N LEU A 279 12.70 -44.29 2.32
CA LEU A 279 11.53 -43.54 1.84
C LEU A 279 10.55 -43.22 2.98
N HIS A 280 10.31 -44.16 3.89
CA HIS A 280 9.48 -43.94 5.07
C HIS A 280 10.05 -42.82 5.96
N LYS A 281 11.37 -42.83 6.18
CA LYS A 281 12.07 -41.78 6.92
C LYS A 281 11.94 -40.40 6.24
N GLN A 282 12.15 -40.34 4.93
CA GLN A 282 11.98 -39.09 4.15
C GLN A 282 10.57 -38.52 4.30
N HIS A 283 9.55 -39.38 4.21
CA HIS A 283 8.16 -38.97 4.37
C HIS A 283 7.82 -38.50 5.78
N THR A 284 8.35 -39.19 6.79
CA THR A 284 8.23 -38.75 8.20
C THR A 284 8.86 -37.37 8.39
N CYS A 285 10.04 -37.13 7.83
CA CYS A 285 10.68 -35.81 7.86
C CYS A 285 9.84 -34.74 7.16
N MET A 286 9.24 -35.02 5.99
CA MET A 286 8.35 -34.06 5.32
C MET A 286 7.13 -33.71 6.16
N MET A 287 6.54 -34.69 6.86
CA MET A 287 5.45 -34.44 7.78
C MET A 287 5.88 -33.54 8.96
N ASN A 288 7.07 -33.77 9.50
CA ASN A 288 7.64 -32.93 10.56
C ASN A 288 7.91 -31.50 10.08
N MET A 289 8.38 -31.31 8.83
CA MET A 289 8.57 -29.97 8.26
C MET A 289 7.27 -29.19 8.11
N LEU A 290 6.17 -29.85 7.76
CA LEU A 290 4.85 -29.21 7.71
C LEU A 290 4.41 -28.73 9.10
N LYS A 291 4.85 -29.42 10.16
CA LYS A 291 4.53 -29.16 11.57
C LYS A 291 5.59 -28.34 12.32
N ASP A 292 6.66 -27.90 11.66
CA ASP A 292 7.81 -27.27 12.34
C ASP A 292 7.42 -25.94 13.00
N ASP A 293 8.03 -25.61 14.14
CA ASP A 293 7.81 -24.34 14.83
C ASP A 293 8.32 -23.15 14.00
N CYS A 294 9.38 -23.35 13.20
CA CYS A 294 9.93 -22.35 12.31
C CYS A 294 9.01 -22.11 11.11
N THR A 295 8.48 -20.90 11.02
CA THR A 295 7.52 -20.49 10.00
C THR A 295 8.08 -20.61 8.58
N SER A 296 9.38 -20.30 8.40
CA SER A 296 10.06 -20.41 7.10
C SER A 296 10.11 -21.85 6.58
N ILE A 297 10.26 -22.82 7.49
CA ILE A 297 10.24 -24.25 7.15
C ILE A 297 8.83 -24.66 6.73
N ARG A 298 7.80 -24.29 7.50
CA ARG A 298 6.40 -24.57 7.14
C ARG A 298 6.02 -23.98 5.77
N MET A 299 6.41 -22.73 5.50
CA MET A 299 6.18 -22.06 4.21
C MET A 299 6.78 -22.86 3.05
N MET A 300 8.06 -23.23 3.16
CA MET A 300 8.72 -24.02 2.13
C MET A 300 8.06 -25.40 1.97
N ALA A 301 7.78 -26.08 3.08
CA ALA A 301 7.22 -27.42 3.09
C ALA A 301 5.84 -27.46 2.44
N ALA A 302 4.94 -26.53 2.77
CA ALA A 302 3.60 -26.43 2.19
C ALA A 302 3.66 -26.41 0.64
N LYS A 303 4.59 -25.64 0.08
CA LYS A 303 4.76 -25.52 -1.38
C LYS A 303 5.45 -26.75 -1.98
N LYS A 304 6.55 -27.20 -1.37
CA LYS A 304 7.42 -28.25 -1.94
C LYS A 304 6.82 -29.65 -1.81
N VAL A 305 6.12 -29.95 -0.72
CA VAL A 305 5.43 -31.24 -0.56
C VAL A 305 4.32 -31.39 -1.61
N LEU A 306 3.52 -30.35 -1.87
CA LEU A 306 2.54 -30.36 -2.96
C LEU A 306 3.22 -30.52 -4.33
N LYS A 307 4.39 -29.91 -4.54
CA LYS A 307 5.16 -30.13 -5.76
C LYS A 307 5.67 -31.57 -5.89
N ILE A 308 6.13 -32.18 -4.80
CA ILE A 308 6.55 -33.59 -4.75
C ILE A 308 5.36 -34.49 -5.08
N LEU A 309 4.20 -34.26 -4.49
CA LEU A 309 2.96 -34.98 -4.82
C LEU A 309 2.61 -34.85 -6.31
N SER A 310 2.79 -33.68 -6.92
CA SER A 310 2.54 -33.50 -8.36
C SER A 310 3.43 -34.35 -9.27
N LEU A 311 4.64 -34.70 -8.79
CA LEU A 311 5.64 -35.45 -9.57
C LEU A 311 5.60 -36.95 -9.26
N PHE A 312 5.31 -37.32 -8.01
CA PHE A 312 5.50 -38.66 -7.48
C PHE A 312 4.25 -39.26 -6.86
N TRP A 313 3.05 -38.76 -7.20
CA TRP A 313 1.77 -39.19 -6.61
C TRP A 313 1.62 -40.71 -6.46
N ASN A 314 1.92 -41.48 -7.51
CA ASN A 314 1.76 -42.94 -7.52
C ASN A 314 2.85 -43.69 -6.73
N PHE A 315 3.95 -43.02 -6.37
CA PHE A 315 5.06 -43.58 -5.62
C PHE A 315 4.97 -43.27 -4.12
N VAL A 316 4.28 -42.19 -3.73
CA VAL A 316 4.07 -41.85 -2.32
C VAL A 316 3.01 -42.78 -1.71
N PRO A 317 3.25 -43.40 -0.55
CA PRO A 317 2.25 -44.22 0.11
C PRO A 317 0.97 -43.43 0.42
N ARG A 318 -0.20 -44.04 0.19
CA ARG A 318 -1.52 -43.38 0.31
C ARG A 318 -1.75 -42.76 1.70
N ASP A 319 -1.24 -43.39 2.75
CA ASP A 319 -1.38 -42.88 4.12
C ASP A 319 -0.62 -41.56 4.33
N PHE A 320 0.54 -41.39 3.70
CA PHE A 320 1.27 -40.12 3.73
C PHE A 320 0.59 -39.05 2.89
N ILE A 321 0.08 -39.40 1.70
CA ILE A 321 -0.70 -38.46 0.87
C ILE A 321 -1.87 -37.89 1.68
N LYS A 322 -2.62 -38.77 2.35
CA LYS A 322 -3.74 -38.36 3.20
C LYS A 322 -3.27 -37.43 4.31
N GLN A 323 -2.21 -37.79 5.05
CA GLN A 323 -1.66 -36.97 6.12
C GLN A 323 -1.20 -35.58 5.64
N TYR A 324 -0.46 -35.51 4.53
CA TYR A 324 -0.01 -34.23 3.96
C TYR A 324 -1.20 -33.36 3.57
N MET A 325 -2.13 -33.91 2.78
CA MET A 325 -3.29 -33.16 2.28
C MET A 325 -4.17 -32.66 3.42
N THR A 326 -4.48 -33.52 4.41
CA THR A 326 -5.25 -33.14 5.60
C THR A 326 -4.55 -32.01 6.35
N PHE A 327 -3.27 -32.14 6.69
CA PHE A 327 -2.58 -31.11 7.47
C PHE A 327 -2.44 -29.77 6.70
N ILE A 328 -2.16 -29.83 5.40
CA ILE A 328 -2.07 -28.63 4.56
C ILE A 328 -3.43 -27.91 4.45
N VAL A 329 -4.51 -28.66 4.24
CA VAL A 329 -5.86 -28.11 4.06
C VAL A 329 -6.47 -27.65 5.37
N ASP A 330 -6.34 -28.43 6.44
CA ASP A 330 -7.03 -28.16 7.70
C ASP A 330 -6.27 -27.17 8.57
N GLU A 331 -4.94 -27.30 8.64
CA GLU A 331 -4.09 -26.50 9.52
C GLU A 331 -3.38 -25.36 8.76
N LEU A 332 -2.54 -25.68 7.77
CA LEU A 332 -1.67 -24.66 7.14
C LEU A 332 -2.43 -23.61 6.34
N SER A 333 -3.59 -23.95 5.77
CA SER A 333 -4.45 -22.98 5.08
C SER A 333 -5.02 -21.91 6.01
N ARG A 334 -5.03 -22.17 7.33
CA ARG A 334 -5.53 -21.29 8.40
C ARG A 334 -4.42 -20.83 9.36
N ASP A 335 -3.15 -21.06 9.01
CA ASP A 335 -2.01 -20.69 9.86
C ASP A 335 -2.05 -19.19 10.20
N SER A 336 -1.68 -18.83 11.43
CA SER A 336 -1.55 -17.44 11.88
C SER A 336 -0.66 -16.59 10.96
N VAL A 337 0.35 -17.20 10.33
CA VAL A 337 1.35 -16.53 9.49
C VAL A 337 0.89 -16.46 8.04
N VAL A 338 0.79 -15.24 7.53
CA VAL A 338 0.36 -14.93 6.15
C VAL A 338 1.18 -15.69 5.11
N GLY A 339 2.51 -15.77 5.30
CA GLY A 339 3.41 -16.44 4.36
C GLY A 339 3.14 -17.93 4.22
N VAL A 340 2.72 -18.60 5.30
CA VAL A 340 2.38 -20.04 5.28
C VAL A 340 1.08 -20.25 4.51
N ARG A 341 0.03 -19.48 4.83
CA ARG A 341 -1.26 -19.54 4.11
C ARG A 341 -1.06 -19.29 2.61
N LEU A 342 -0.28 -18.27 2.25
CA LEU A 342 0.06 -17.97 0.85
C LEU A 342 0.73 -19.17 0.16
N ALA A 343 1.71 -19.81 0.80
CA ALA A 343 2.42 -20.94 0.24
C ALA A 343 1.52 -22.16 -0.04
N VAL A 344 0.43 -22.35 0.72
CA VAL A 344 -0.59 -23.38 0.45
C VAL A 344 -1.23 -23.15 -0.91
N TYR A 345 -1.77 -21.96 -1.17
CA TYR A 345 -2.41 -21.64 -2.46
C TYR A 345 -1.41 -21.72 -3.61
N GLU A 346 -0.17 -21.27 -3.41
CA GLU A 346 0.88 -21.41 -4.43
C GLU A 346 1.23 -22.88 -4.73
N GLY A 347 1.32 -23.71 -3.69
CA GLY A 347 1.62 -25.13 -3.82
C GLY A 347 0.50 -25.90 -4.52
N MET A 348 -0.77 -25.56 -4.21
CA MET A 348 -1.96 -26.21 -4.78
C MET A 348 -1.98 -26.12 -6.30
N ARG A 349 -1.50 -25.01 -6.88
CA ARG A 349 -1.34 -24.86 -8.33
C ARG A 349 -0.52 -25.99 -8.99
N SER A 350 0.39 -26.63 -8.24
CA SER A 350 1.21 -27.73 -8.76
C SER A 350 0.42 -29.02 -8.98
N ILE A 351 -0.65 -29.26 -8.21
CA ILE A 351 -1.39 -30.54 -8.27
C ILE A 351 -2.69 -30.45 -9.08
N ILE A 352 -3.24 -29.24 -9.29
CA ILE A 352 -4.53 -29.05 -10.00
C ILE A 352 -4.55 -29.71 -11.38
N THR A 353 -3.47 -29.60 -12.13
CA THR A 353 -3.39 -30.11 -13.51
C THR A 353 -2.92 -31.56 -13.60
N VAL A 354 -2.72 -32.25 -12.46
CA VAL A 354 -2.21 -33.62 -12.43
C VAL A 354 -3.37 -34.60 -12.34
N PRO A 355 -3.63 -35.43 -13.38
CA PRO A 355 -4.79 -36.34 -13.39
C PRO A 355 -4.87 -37.28 -12.19
N ALA A 356 -3.73 -37.77 -11.71
CA ALA A 356 -3.67 -38.67 -10.56
C ALA A 356 -4.08 -37.97 -9.24
N CYS A 357 -3.91 -36.65 -9.15
CA CYS A 357 -4.25 -35.83 -7.99
C CYS A 357 -5.70 -35.32 -8.01
N LEU A 358 -6.44 -35.51 -9.11
CA LEU A 358 -7.68 -34.79 -9.43
C LEU A 358 -8.68 -34.75 -8.27
N ASN A 359 -9.06 -35.91 -7.73
CA ASN A 359 -10.06 -36.00 -6.66
C ASN A 359 -9.60 -35.30 -5.36
N ALA A 360 -8.31 -35.45 -5.02
CA ALA A 360 -7.74 -34.83 -3.83
C ALA A 360 -7.61 -33.30 -4.00
N ALA A 361 -7.22 -32.86 -5.20
CA ALA A 361 -7.15 -31.45 -5.54
C ALA A 361 -8.55 -30.80 -5.49
N GLU A 362 -9.56 -31.41 -6.13
CA GLU A 362 -10.93 -30.89 -6.11
C GLU A 362 -11.48 -30.75 -4.69
N HIS A 363 -11.32 -31.79 -3.86
CA HIS A 363 -11.76 -31.77 -2.47
C HIS A 363 -11.06 -30.67 -1.66
N ALA A 364 -9.73 -30.58 -1.77
CA ALA A 364 -8.95 -29.56 -1.09
C ALA A 364 -9.34 -28.14 -1.53
N LEU A 365 -9.54 -27.92 -2.83
CA LEU A 365 -9.99 -26.65 -3.40
C LEU A 365 -11.33 -26.22 -2.78
N LYS A 366 -12.31 -27.12 -2.70
CA LYS A 366 -13.62 -26.86 -2.06
C LYS A 366 -13.49 -26.44 -0.59
N CYS A 367 -12.48 -26.96 0.12
CA CYS A 367 -12.26 -26.66 1.53
C CYS A 367 -11.56 -25.31 1.78
N ILE A 368 -10.62 -24.91 0.92
CA ILE A 368 -9.74 -23.75 1.20
C ILE A 368 -10.12 -22.48 0.43
N THR A 369 -10.88 -22.59 -0.67
CA THR A 369 -11.06 -21.47 -1.59
C THR A 369 -11.82 -20.32 -0.95
N LEU A 370 -12.95 -20.58 -0.29
CA LEU A 370 -13.78 -19.52 0.30
C LEU A 370 -13.02 -18.69 1.33
N ASN A 371 -12.22 -19.35 2.18
CA ASN A 371 -11.35 -18.68 3.15
C ASN A 371 -10.23 -17.90 2.46
N GLY A 372 -9.68 -18.43 1.37
CA GLY A 372 -8.58 -17.80 0.63
C GLY A 372 -9.01 -16.53 -0.08
N ILE A 373 -10.14 -16.57 -0.79
CA ILE A 373 -10.66 -15.39 -1.48
C ILE A 373 -11.12 -14.31 -0.49
N ASN A 374 -11.50 -14.69 0.73
CA ASN A 374 -11.92 -13.78 1.81
C ASN A 374 -10.82 -13.56 2.89
N ASP A 375 -9.56 -13.90 2.62
CA ASP A 375 -8.47 -13.71 3.58
C ASP A 375 -8.29 -12.22 3.90
N LYS A 376 -7.92 -11.91 5.15
CA LYS A 376 -7.65 -10.54 5.59
C LYS A 376 -6.49 -9.90 4.81
N ASN A 377 -5.49 -10.68 4.40
CA ASN A 377 -4.32 -10.21 3.68
C ASN A 377 -4.52 -10.31 2.16
N GLU A 378 -4.27 -9.21 1.44
CA GLU A 378 -4.47 -9.17 -0.02
C GLU A 378 -3.59 -10.14 -0.80
N ARG A 379 -2.37 -10.46 -0.33
CA ARG A 379 -1.45 -11.37 -1.04
C ARG A 379 -1.99 -12.80 -1.07
N VAL A 380 -2.68 -13.21 -0.01
CA VAL A 380 -3.35 -14.51 0.05
C VAL A 380 -4.55 -14.52 -0.90
N ARG A 381 -5.36 -13.44 -0.92
CA ARG A 381 -6.47 -13.31 -1.88
C ARG A 381 -6.00 -13.40 -3.33
N VAL A 382 -4.90 -12.71 -3.68
CA VAL A 382 -4.28 -12.81 -5.02
C VAL A 382 -3.90 -14.27 -5.32
N ALA A 383 -3.18 -14.94 -4.42
CA ALA A 383 -2.77 -16.33 -4.63
C ALA A 383 -3.97 -17.29 -4.77
N ALA A 384 -5.05 -17.07 -4.03
CA ALA A 384 -6.29 -17.84 -4.13
C ALA A 384 -6.98 -17.64 -5.49
N PHE A 385 -7.07 -16.41 -6.00
CA PHE A 385 -7.61 -16.17 -7.34
C PHE A 385 -6.69 -16.67 -8.45
N GLU A 386 -5.36 -16.57 -8.30
CA GLU A 386 -4.40 -17.20 -9.22
C GLU A 386 -4.57 -18.71 -9.27
N MET A 387 -4.83 -19.35 -8.14
CA MET A 387 -5.16 -20.77 -8.06
C MET A 387 -6.47 -21.07 -8.78
N LEU A 388 -7.53 -20.28 -8.58
CA LEU A 388 -8.81 -20.46 -9.29
C LEU A 388 -8.68 -20.28 -10.80
N LYS A 389 -7.84 -19.37 -11.28
CA LYS A 389 -7.57 -19.20 -12.72
C LYS A 389 -6.99 -20.46 -13.37
N MET A 390 -6.33 -21.35 -12.62
CA MET A 390 -5.87 -22.64 -13.14
C MET A 390 -7.03 -23.57 -13.57
N LEU A 391 -8.25 -23.29 -13.09
CA LEU A 391 -9.46 -24.04 -13.44
C LEU A 391 -10.14 -23.51 -14.72
N LYS A 392 -9.68 -22.39 -15.28
CA LYS A 392 -10.24 -21.82 -16.51
C LYS A 392 -9.98 -22.77 -17.68
N GLY A 393 -11.05 -23.28 -18.29
CA GLY A 393 -10.97 -24.29 -19.35
C GLY A 393 -10.48 -25.66 -18.87
N HIS A 394 -10.51 -25.93 -17.56
CA HIS A 394 -10.14 -27.22 -17.01
C HIS A 394 -11.26 -28.25 -17.27
N ARG A 395 -10.89 -29.42 -17.80
CA ARG A 395 -11.84 -30.39 -18.35
C ARG A 395 -12.79 -31.01 -17.30
N TYR A 396 -12.35 -31.13 -16.06
CA TYR A 396 -13.04 -31.92 -15.03
C TYR A 396 -13.54 -31.13 -13.82
N ILE A 397 -12.95 -29.96 -13.55
CA ILE A 397 -13.26 -29.14 -12.38
C ILE A 397 -13.55 -27.75 -12.91
N ARG A 398 -14.77 -27.26 -12.72
CA ARG A 398 -15.12 -25.88 -13.04
C ARG A 398 -14.94 -25.04 -11.78
N PHE A 399 -14.51 -23.79 -11.92
CA PHE A 399 -14.24 -22.97 -10.73
C PHE A 399 -15.51 -22.75 -9.88
N PHE A 400 -16.69 -22.72 -10.51
CA PHE A 400 -17.96 -22.56 -9.79
C PHE A 400 -18.44 -23.82 -9.07
N ASP A 401 -17.84 -25.00 -9.37
CA ASP A 401 -18.03 -26.21 -8.55
C ASP A 401 -17.22 -26.12 -7.24
N VAL A 402 -16.22 -25.24 -7.18
CA VAL A 402 -15.34 -25.02 -6.04
C VAL A 402 -15.82 -23.84 -5.18
N VAL A 403 -16.25 -22.76 -5.80
CA VAL A 403 -16.77 -21.56 -5.13
C VAL A 403 -17.92 -20.94 -5.93
N PRO A 404 -19.10 -20.69 -5.33
CA PRO A 404 -20.21 -20.06 -6.05
C PRO A 404 -19.84 -18.70 -6.66
N MET A 405 -20.45 -18.37 -7.81
CA MET A 405 -20.23 -17.09 -8.48
C MET A 405 -20.58 -15.91 -7.57
N GLU A 406 -21.64 -16.04 -6.77
CA GLU A 406 -22.14 -15.04 -5.83
C GLU A 406 -21.07 -14.62 -4.83
N GLU A 407 -20.27 -15.57 -4.34
CA GLU A 407 -19.18 -15.32 -3.39
C GLU A 407 -18.03 -14.55 -4.04
N VAL A 408 -17.70 -14.90 -5.30
CA VAL A 408 -16.69 -14.17 -6.09
C VAL A 408 -17.15 -12.73 -6.36
N LEU A 409 -18.42 -12.55 -6.72
CA LEU A 409 -18.98 -11.22 -6.96
C LEU A 409 -19.15 -10.42 -5.66
N ALA A 410 -19.55 -11.06 -4.56
CA ALA A 410 -19.60 -10.42 -3.25
C ALA A 410 -18.21 -9.94 -2.84
N ARG A 411 -17.17 -10.74 -3.08
CA ARG A 411 -15.78 -10.33 -2.87
C ARG A 411 -15.39 -9.14 -3.74
N LEU A 412 -15.74 -9.15 -5.04
CA LEU A 412 -15.47 -8.04 -5.95
C LEU A 412 -16.14 -6.72 -5.51
N GLN A 413 -17.37 -6.79 -4.99
CA GLN A 413 -18.15 -5.63 -4.54
C GLN A 413 -17.45 -4.84 -3.43
N VAL A 414 -16.73 -5.53 -2.54
CA VAL A 414 -16.06 -4.95 -1.38
C VAL A 414 -14.53 -5.03 -1.48
N GLU A 415 -13.97 -5.33 -2.66
CA GLU A 415 -12.53 -5.37 -2.87
C GLU A 415 -11.96 -3.98 -3.08
N ASN A 416 -10.94 -3.63 -2.30
CA ASN A 416 -10.25 -2.34 -2.38
C ASN A 416 -8.88 -2.45 -3.07
N SER A 417 -8.30 -3.66 -3.10
CA SER A 417 -7.00 -3.91 -3.74
C SER A 417 -7.16 -4.05 -5.26
N GLU A 418 -6.49 -3.17 -6.00
CA GLU A 418 -6.49 -3.22 -7.46
C GLU A 418 -5.84 -4.52 -7.98
N SER A 419 -4.81 -5.01 -7.30
CA SER A 419 -4.16 -6.28 -7.64
C SER A 419 -5.15 -7.44 -7.61
N VAL A 420 -6.01 -7.51 -6.59
CA VAL A 420 -7.04 -8.56 -6.47
C VAL A 420 -8.14 -8.38 -7.53
N ARG A 421 -8.61 -7.15 -7.78
CA ARG A 421 -9.62 -6.88 -8.83
C ARG A 421 -9.16 -7.35 -10.21
N ARG A 422 -7.87 -7.16 -10.52
CA ARG A 422 -7.25 -7.60 -11.79
C ARG A 422 -7.16 -9.12 -11.93
N GLU A 423 -7.25 -9.86 -10.83
CA GLU A 423 -7.31 -11.32 -10.81
C GLU A 423 -8.76 -11.84 -10.98
N ILE A 424 -9.73 -11.17 -10.35
CA ILE A 424 -11.16 -11.55 -10.41
C ILE A 424 -11.74 -11.34 -11.81
N VAL A 425 -11.51 -10.18 -12.44
CA VAL A 425 -12.17 -9.83 -13.71
C VAL A 425 -11.90 -10.86 -14.83
N PRO A 426 -10.66 -11.33 -15.06
CA PRO A 426 -10.39 -12.38 -16.04
C PRO A 426 -11.06 -13.74 -15.76
N LEU A 427 -11.35 -14.05 -14.49
CA LEU A 427 -12.03 -15.27 -14.07
C LEU A 427 -13.51 -15.24 -14.47
N ILE A 428 -14.19 -14.10 -14.22
CA ILE A 428 -15.63 -13.95 -14.51
C ILE A 428 -15.94 -13.43 -15.93
N PHE A 429 -14.90 -13.08 -16.71
CA PHE A 429 -15.05 -12.42 -18.02
C PHE A 429 -16.01 -13.12 -18.97
N LYS A 430 -15.84 -14.42 -19.20
CA LYS A 430 -16.64 -15.17 -20.17
C LYS A 430 -18.08 -15.40 -19.71
N SER A 431 -18.35 -15.32 -18.41
CA SER A 431 -19.72 -15.37 -17.87
C SER A 431 -20.53 -14.15 -18.28
N PHE A 432 -19.92 -12.95 -18.24
CA PHE A 432 -20.60 -11.68 -18.49
C PHE A 432 -20.36 -11.11 -19.91
N PHE A 433 -19.31 -11.54 -20.58
CA PHE A 433 -18.96 -11.17 -21.95
C PHE A 433 -18.67 -12.42 -22.80
N PRO A 434 -19.70 -13.22 -23.11
CA PRO A 434 -19.56 -14.42 -23.92
C PRO A 434 -19.24 -14.10 -25.40
N ASP A 435 -18.69 -15.09 -26.10
CA ASP A 435 -18.36 -15.02 -27.52
C ASP A 435 -19.63 -14.84 -28.38
N ARG A 436 -19.53 -14.02 -29.43
CA ARG A 436 -20.68 -13.61 -30.27
C ARG A 436 -21.40 -14.77 -30.94
N ASP A 437 -20.66 -15.84 -31.24
CA ASP A 437 -21.22 -17.02 -31.91
C ASP A 437 -22.09 -17.87 -30.97
N ARG A 438 -22.00 -17.63 -29.64
CA ARG A 438 -22.73 -18.40 -28.63
C ARG A 438 -23.95 -17.67 -28.09
N VAL A 439 -23.85 -16.35 -27.93
CA VAL A 439 -24.85 -15.55 -27.21
C VAL A 439 -25.07 -14.23 -27.94
N ASP A 440 -26.34 -13.86 -28.13
CA ASP A 440 -26.70 -12.58 -28.75
C ASP A 440 -26.42 -11.38 -27.82
N GLN A 441 -26.48 -10.17 -28.37
CA GLN A 441 -26.21 -8.95 -27.59
C GLN A 441 -27.25 -8.70 -26.49
N ASN A 442 -28.50 -9.17 -26.66
CA ASN A 442 -29.56 -8.98 -25.69
C ASN A 442 -29.33 -9.81 -24.44
N GLU A 443 -28.99 -11.09 -24.61
CA GLU A 443 -28.65 -11.98 -23.52
C GLU A 443 -27.40 -11.49 -22.78
N ARG A 444 -26.38 -11.01 -23.51
CA ARG A 444 -25.23 -10.33 -22.86
C ARG A 444 -25.68 -9.19 -21.94
N MET A 445 -26.60 -8.33 -22.37
CA MET A 445 -27.12 -7.27 -21.50
C MET A 445 -27.93 -7.79 -20.31
N ARG A 446 -28.64 -8.92 -20.43
CA ARG A 446 -29.29 -9.57 -19.27
C ARG A 446 -28.25 -10.02 -18.25
N ARG A 447 -27.12 -10.59 -18.70
CA ARG A 447 -26.00 -10.96 -17.81
C ARG A 447 -25.37 -9.74 -17.15
N ILE A 448 -25.20 -8.63 -17.88
CA ILE A 448 -24.73 -7.37 -17.28
C ILE A 448 -25.76 -6.80 -16.29
N ALA A 449 -27.06 -6.87 -16.60
CA ALA A 449 -28.11 -6.47 -15.67
C ALA A 449 -28.09 -7.32 -14.38
N PHE A 450 -27.80 -8.62 -14.49
CA PHE A 450 -27.56 -9.49 -13.34
C PHE A 450 -26.34 -9.04 -12.53
N LEU A 451 -25.21 -8.73 -13.19
CA LEU A 451 -24.01 -8.19 -12.52
C LEU A 451 -24.32 -6.88 -11.77
N ILE A 452 -25.10 -5.98 -12.37
CA ILE A 452 -25.56 -4.72 -11.75
C ILE A 452 -26.44 -5.00 -10.53
N LYS A 453 -27.38 -5.94 -10.65
CA LYS A 453 -28.27 -6.35 -9.55
C LYS A 453 -27.49 -6.89 -8.36
N HIS A 454 -26.39 -7.61 -8.60
CA HIS A 454 -25.52 -8.14 -7.53
C HIS A 454 -24.70 -7.04 -6.86
N GLY A 455 -24.22 -6.05 -7.62
CA GLY A 455 -23.46 -4.95 -7.06
C GLY A 455 -23.00 -3.90 -8.06
N ARG A 456 -23.23 -2.63 -7.73
CA ARG A 456 -22.75 -1.48 -8.53
C ARG A 456 -21.23 -1.50 -8.71
N ILE A 457 -20.46 -1.78 -7.66
CA ILE A 457 -18.99 -1.76 -7.73
C ILE A 457 -18.48 -2.92 -8.59
N CYS A 458 -19.16 -4.07 -8.57
CA CYS A 458 -18.85 -5.20 -9.46
C CYS A 458 -18.95 -4.79 -10.93
N ALA A 459 -20.10 -4.22 -11.32
CA ALA A 459 -20.35 -3.82 -12.69
C ALA A 459 -19.35 -2.75 -13.17
N LEU A 460 -19.09 -1.73 -12.35
CA LEU A 460 -18.12 -0.68 -12.70
C LEU A 460 -16.69 -1.21 -12.79
N THR A 461 -16.28 -2.05 -11.84
CA THR A 461 -14.91 -2.64 -11.84
C THR A 461 -14.71 -3.54 -13.04
N PHE A 462 -15.70 -4.37 -13.39
CA PHE A 462 -15.68 -5.20 -14.58
C PHE A 462 -15.46 -4.36 -15.84
N HIS A 463 -16.33 -3.38 -16.11
CA HIS A 463 -16.25 -2.56 -17.32
C HIS A 463 -15.00 -1.68 -17.37
N ARG A 464 -14.50 -1.20 -16.23
CA ARG A 464 -13.24 -0.45 -16.14
C ARG A 464 -12.03 -1.30 -16.52
N LEU A 465 -12.04 -2.61 -16.22
CA LEU A 465 -10.86 -3.48 -16.34
C LEU A 465 -10.82 -4.34 -17.61
N ILE A 466 -11.94 -4.63 -18.27
CA ILE A 466 -11.94 -5.52 -19.45
C ILE A 466 -11.03 -5.02 -20.58
N PHE A 467 -10.98 -3.71 -20.85
CA PHE A 467 -10.11 -3.15 -21.89
C PHE A 467 -8.63 -3.07 -21.45
N PRO A 468 -8.28 -2.49 -20.28
CA PRO A 468 -6.88 -2.45 -19.81
C PRO A 468 -6.22 -3.82 -19.60
N LEU A 469 -7.00 -4.86 -19.34
CA LEU A 469 -6.50 -6.24 -19.23
C LEU A 469 -6.38 -6.96 -20.58
N GLY A 470 -6.70 -6.29 -21.69
CA GLY A 470 -6.64 -6.87 -23.03
C GLY A 470 -7.69 -7.96 -23.29
N LEU A 471 -8.79 -7.97 -22.53
CA LEU A 471 -9.86 -8.96 -22.69
C LEU A 471 -10.81 -8.62 -23.85
N VAL A 472 -10.87 -7.35 -24.25
CA VAL A 472 -11.64 -6.85 -25.40
C VAL A 472 -10.80 -5.91 -26.27
N THR A 473 -11.08 -5.89 -27.56
CA THR A 473 -10.51 -4.93 -28.52
C THR A 473 -11.20 -3.56 -28.44
N VAL A 474 -10.58 -2.52 -29.00
CA VAL A 474 -11.20 -1.17 -29.11
C VAL A 474 -12.55 -1.23 -29.81
N LYS A 475 -12.63 -2.00 -30.91
CA LYS A 475 -13.87 -2.15 -31.69
C LYS A 475 -14.98 -2.80 -30.86
N GLU A 476 -14.69 -3.92 -30.20
CA GLU A 476 -15.67 -4.60 -29.34
C GLU A 476 -16.13 -3.73 -28.18
N ALA A 477 -15.21 -2.95 -27.62
CA ALA A 477 -15.49 -2.07 -26.52
C ALA A 477 -16.37 -0.88 -26.93
N VAL A 478 -16.12 -0.25 -28.09
CA VAL A 478 -17.01 0.78 -28.64
C VAL A 478 -18.39 0.23 -28.94
N GLU A 479 -18.48 -0.94 -29.57
CA GLU A 479 -19.78 -1.56 -29.88
C GLU A 479 -20.57 -1.89 -28.59
N HIS A 480 -19.90 -2.35 -27.54
CA HIS A 480 -20.52 -2.62 -26.23
C HIS A 480 -21.02 -1.33 -25.55
N ILE A 481 -20.25 -0.24 -25.60
CA ILE A 481 -20.68 1.08 -25.13
C ILE A 481 -21.93 1.53 -25.90
N GLN A 482 -21.90 1.49 -27.23
CA GLN A 482 -23.03 1.89 -28.06
C GLN A 482 -24.31 1.12 -27.71
N PHE A 483 -24.19 -0.20 -27.49
CA PHE A 483 -25.33 -1.03 -27.14
C PHE A 483 -25.93 -0.67 -25.77
N MET A 484 -25.09 -0.50 -24.75
CA MET A 484 -25.53 -0.05 -23.42
C MET A 484 -26.22 1.33 -23.49
N THR A 485 -25.63 2.27 -24.22
CA THR A 485 -26.18 3.62 -24.39
C THR A 485 -27.53 3.61 -25.10
N ILE A 486 -27.67 2.85 -26.20
CA ILE A 486 -28.94 2.73 -26.94
C ILE A 486 -30.01 2.07 -26.07
N LEU A 487 -29.65 1.03 -25.32
CA LEU A 487 -30.57 0.32 -24.41
C LEU A 487 -31.14 1.30 -23.37
N VAL A 488 -30.28 2.06 -22.70
CA VAL A 488 -30.69 3.05 -21.70
C VAL A 488 -31.56 4.14 -22.33
N TYR A 489 -31.16 4.68 -23.48
CA TYR A 489 -31.92 5.72 -24.18
C TYR A 489 -33.35 5.27 -24.52
N ARG A 490 -33.51 4.05 -25.04
CA ARG A 490 -34.84 3.48 -25.36
C ARG A 490 -35.68 3.24 -24.11
N SER A 491 -35.05 2.76 -23.04
CA SER A 491 -35.72 2.52 -21.76
C SER A 491 -36.28 3.80 -21.16
N PHE A 492 -35.53 4.91 -21.21
CA PHE A 492 -36.03 6.22 -20.81
C PHE A 492 -37.13 6.73 -21.74
N SER A 493 -36.98 6.58 -23.07
CA SER A 493 -37.96 7.08 -24.05
C SER A 493 -39.34 6.39 -23.98
N LYS A 494 -39.42 5.13 -23.54
CA LYS A 494 -40.68 4.35 -23.45
C LYS A 494 -41.39 4.47 -22.09
N GLY A 495 -40.99 5.40 -21.21
CA GLY A 495 -41.71 5.67 -19.95
C GLY A 495 -41.49 4.65 -18.83
N MET A 496 -40.47 3.77 -18.92
CA MET A 496 -40.04 2.85 -17.85
C MET A 496 -41.10 1.84 -17.36
N THR A 497 -42.22 1.66 -18.08
CA THR A 497 -43.37 0.83 -17.66
C THR A 497 -43.25 -0.66 -18.01
N ALA A 498 -42.28 -1.06 -18.83
CA ALA A 498 -41.98 -2.44 -19.18
C ALA A 498 -40.46 -2.62 -19.25
N ASP A 499 -39.95 -3.77 -18.80
CA ASP A 499 -38.52 -4.11 -18.91
C ASP A 499 -38.16 -4.27 -20.39
N ALA A 500 -37.83 -3.15 -21.04
CA ALA A 500 -37.51 -3.07 -22.47
C ALA A 500 -36.23 -3.82 -22.86
N THR A 501 -35.62 -4.57 -21.93
CA THR A 501 -34.47 -5.46 -22.18
C THR A 501 -34.84 -6.74 -22.93
N VAL A 502 -36.14 -7.01 -23.17
CA VAL A 502 -36.61 -8.35 -23.63
C VAL A 502 -37.53 -8.33 -24.84
N ASP A 503 -37.50 -7.29 -25.69
CA ASP A 503 -38.06 -7.43 -27.06
C ASP A 503 -36.89 -7.60 -28.03
N GLY A 504 -36.80 -8.78 -28.67
CA GLY A 504 -35.74 -9.22 -29.60
C GLY A 504 -35.61 -8.41 -30.91
N SER A 505 -35.97 -7.13 -30.89
CA SER A 505 -35.94 -6.19 -32.01
C SER A 505 -34.69 -5.29 -32.03
N MET A 506 -33.71 -5.46 -31.12
CA MET A 506 -32.48 -4.64 -31.12
C MET A 506 -31.49 -5.12 -32.19
N LEU A 507 -31.42 -4.41 -33.32
CA LEU A 507 -30.33 -4.53 -34.30
C LEU A 507 -29.37 -3.34 -34.14
N LEU A 508 -28.06 -3.60 -34.24
CA LEU A 508 -27.01 -2.57 -34.29
C LEU A 508 -27.18 -1.58 -35.47
N ASP A 509 -27.92 -1.99 -36.50
CA ASP A 509 -28.21 -1.22 -37.71
C ASP A 509 -29.34 -0.19 -37.52
N ASP A 510 -30.01 -0.18 -36.36
CA ASP A 510 -30.85 0.94 -35.92
C ASP A 510 -29.93 2.14 -35.63
N THR A 511 -29.54 2.78 -36.72
CA THR A 511 -28.57 3.86 -36.77
C THR A 511 -28.97 4.98 -35.82
N VAL A 512 -27.99 5.76 -35.39
CA VAL A 512 -28.10 7.06 -34.70
C VAL A 512 -29.19 8.00 -35.31
N GLY A 513 -29.70 7.72 -36.52
CA GLY A 513 -30.81 8.40 -37.20
C GLY A 513 -32.24 7.98 -36.80
N THR A 514 -32.48 6.84 -36.16
CA THR A 514 -33.82 6.42 -35.68
C THR A 514 -34.15 6.91 -34.26
N LEU A 515 -33.20 7.55 -33.57
CA LEU A 515 -33.46 8.25 -32.31
C LEU A 515 -34.28 9.51 -32.64
N SER A 516 -35.58 9.47 -32.34
CA SER A 516 -36.55 10.54 -32.60
C SER A 516 -36.09 11.89 -32.04
N GLY A 517 -36.40 12.97 -32.76
CA GLY A 517 -36.13 14.35 -32.37
C GLY A 517 -36.82 14.79 -31.06
N PRO A 518 -36.64 16.07 -30.65
CA PRO A 518 -36.84 16.55 -29.27
C PRO A 518 -38.29 16.57 -28.73
N SER A 519 -39.26 15.94 -29.39
CA SER A 519 -40.69 16.22 -29.23
C SER A 519 -41.45 15.42 -28.18
N GLN A 520 -40.79 14.58 -27.36
CA GLN A 520 -41.48 13.82 -26.31
C GLN A 520 -41.11 14.39 -24.93
N GLU A 521 -42.07 15.08 -24.30
CA GLU A 521 -42.03 15.43 -22.88
C GLU A 521 -42.01 14.13 -22.08
N LEU A 522 -40.87 13.87 -21.42
CA LEU A 522 -40.73 12.77 -20.50
C LEU A 522 -41.32 13.19 -19.15
N THR A 523 -42.28 12.42 -18.64
CA THR A 523 -42.81 12.58 -17.28
C THR A 523 -41.65 12.53 -16.28
N MET A 524 -41.71 13.32 -15.20
CA MET A 524 -40.69 13.32 -14.15
C MET A 524 -40.39 11.87 -13.71
N PRO A 525 -39.13 11.42 -13.79
CA PRO A 525 -38.80 10.02 -13.53
C PRO A 525 -38.87 9.71 -12.04
N ASP A 526 -39.46 8.56 -11.70
CA ASP A 526 -39.39 7.99 -10.35
C ASP A 526 -37.97 7.43 -10.13
N GLU A 527 -37.14 8.18 -9.40
CA GLU A 527 -35.77 7.76 -9.11
C GLU A 527 -35.71 6.51 -8.22
N SER A 528 -36.78 6.14 -7.52
CA SER A 528 -36.83 4.91 -6.73
C SER A 528 -37.10 3.65 -7.57
N ASN A 529 -37.46 3.82 -8.86
CA ASN A 529 -37.73 2.72 -9.76
C ASN A 529 -36.47 1.84 -9.98
N PRO A 530 -36.55 0.50 -9.85
CA PRO A 530 -35.40 -0.38 -10.01
C PRO A 530 -34.79 -0.33 -11.43
N ILE A 531 -35.59 -0.07 -12.46
CA ILE A 531 -35.12 0.13 -13.84
C ILE A 531 -34.33 1.44 -13.95
N TRP A 532 -34.73 2.50 -13.25
CA TRP A 532 -33.99 3.76 -13.18
C TRP A 532 -32.61 3.55 -12.58
N GLN A 533 -32.56 2.91 -11.42
CA GLN A 533 -31.31 2.61 -10.73
C GLN A 533 -30.40 1.72 -11.57
N ARG A 534 -30.94 0.69 -12.23
CA ARG A 534 -30.19 -0.16 -13.17
C ARG A 534 -29.61 0.65 -14.33
N ASN A 535 -30.42 1.46 -14.99
CA ASN A 535 -30.01 2.26 -16.15
C ASN A 535 -28.96 3.32 -15.78
N LYS A 536 -29.08 3.90 -14.59
CA LYS A 536 -28.04 4.78 -14.02
C LYS A 536 -26.70 4.07 -13.96
N VAL A 537 -26.65 2.84 -13.43
CA VAL A 537 -25.41 2.06 -13.37
C VAL A 537 -24.91 1.66 -14.77
N PHE A 538 -25.80 1.36 -15.73
CA PHE A 538 -25.38 1.15 -17.13
C PHE A 538 -24.65 2.35 -17.72
N LEU A 539 -25.15 3.58 -17.50
CA LEU A 539 -24.47 4.79 -17.95
C LEU A 539 -23.14 5.01 -17.23
N GLU A 540 -23.06 4.68 -15.95
CA GLU A 540 -21.78 4.73 -15.23
C GLU A 540 -20.78 3.69 -15.76
N CYS A 541 -21.24 2.49 -16.16
CA CYS A 541 -20.43 1.48 -16.86
C CYS A 541 -19.91 2.00 -18.21
N VAL A 542 -20.75 2.72 -18.97
CA VAL A 542 -20.35 3.43 -20.20
C VAL A 542 -19.22 4.41 -19.90
N VAL A 543 -19.38 5.25 -18.87
CA VAL A 543 -18.37 6.25 -18.49
C VAL A 543 -17.04 5.60 -18.14
N VAL A 544 -17.00 4.64 -17.22
CA VAL A 544 -15.72 4.04 -16.78
C VAL A 544 -15.02 3.26 -17.88
N MET A 545 -15.79 2.62 -18.77
CA MET A 545 -15.24 1.90 -19.91
C MET A 545 -14.68 2.87 -20.95
N TRP A 546 -15.41 3.93 -21.30
CA TRP A 546 -14.94 4.95 -22.23
C TRP A 546 -13.69 5.67 -21.70
N MET A 547 -13.68 6.05 -20.42
CA MET A 547 -12.50 6.63 -19.77
C MET A 547 -11.27 5.72 -19.91
N SER A 548 -11.42 4.40 -19.71
CA SER A 548 -10.33 3.43 -19.87
C SER A 548 -9.75 3.37 -21.29
N MET A 549 -10.55 3.76 -22.30
CA MET A 549 -10.19 3.76 -23.72
C MET A 549 -9.74 5.13 -24.25
N ARG A 550 -9.86 6.21 -23.45
CA ARG A 550 -9.65 7.60 -23.91
C ARG A 550 -8.33 7.78 -24.66
N LYS A 551 -7.23 7.23 -24.14
CA LYS A 551 -5.90 7.31 -24.77
C LYS A 551 -5.84 6.55 -26.10
N ALA A 552 -6.42 5.35 -26.17
CA ALA A 552 -6.42 4.55 -27.38
C ALA A 552 -7.24 5.21 -28.50
N LEU A 553 -8.39 5.82 -28.17
CA LEU A 553 -9.25 6.51 -29.14
C LEU A 553 -8.61 7.79 -29.74
N LEU A 554 -7.51 8.30 -29.17
CA LEU A 554 -6.73 9.40 -29.76
C LEU A 554 -5.83 8.94 -30.91
N GLU A 555 -5.58 7.63 -31.05
CA GLU A 555 -4.77 7.09 -32.13
C GLU A 555 -5.52 7.17 -33.47
N SER A 556 -4.85 7.63 -34.53
CA SER A 556 -5.46 7.90 -35.84
C SER A 556 -6.16 6.69 -36.47
N LYS A 557 -5.65 5.47 -36.22
CA LYS A 557 -6.25 4.22 -36.71
C LYS A 557 -7.64 3.92 -36.15
N PHE A 558 -8.04 4.56 -35.04
CA PHE A 558 -9.36 4.40 -34.41
C PHE A 558 -10.26 5.62 -34.58
N ALA A 559 -9.94 6.50 -35.54
CA ALA A 559 -10.73 7.71 -35.80
C ALA A 559 -12.19 7.41 -36.16
N ALA A 560 -12.46 6.32 -36.88
CA ALA A 560 -13.81 5.91 -37.25
C ALA A 560 -14.63 5.46 -36.03
N GLU A 561 -14.03 4.65 -35.14
CA GLU A 561 -14.62 4.22 -33.88
C GLU A 561 -14.91 5.40 -32.96
N LYS A 562 -13.95 6.33 -32.83
CA LYS A 562 -14.13 7.57 -32.06
C LYS A 562 -15.29 8.40 -32.61
N GLN A 563 -15.33 8.65 -33.93
CA GLN A 563 -16.38 9.45 -34.54
C GLN A 563 -17.77 8.82 -34.35
N LYS A 564 -17.88 7.49 -34.45
CA LYS A 564 -19.13 6.76 -34.18
C LYS A 564 -19.61 6.95 -32.74
N LEU A 565 -18.69 6.88 -31.79
CA LEU A 565 -19.00 7.05 -30.37
C LEU A 565 -19.41 8.50 -30.07
N ASP A 566 -18.61 9.49 -30.51
CA ASP A 566 -18.88 10.91 -30.32
C ASP A 566 -20.26 11.30 -30.90
N ASN A 567 -20.63 10.78 -32.07
CA ASN A 567 -21.92 11.06 -32.71
C ASN A 567 -23.13 10.54 -31.91
N LEU A 568 -23.06 9.31 -31.39
CA LEU A 568 -24.13 8.72 -30.59
C LEU A 568 -24.26 9.45 -29.24
N GLU A 569 -23.13 9.57 -28.56
CA GLU A 569 -23.06 10.09 -27.19
C GLU A 569 -23.41 11.57 -27.14
N THR A 570 -23.09 12.35 -28.18
CA THR A 570 -23.56 13.74 -28.30
C THR A 570 -25.09 13.83 -28.32
N LYS A 571 -25.77 12.95 -29.06
CA LYS A 571 -27.25 12.97 -29.14
C LYS A 571 -27.87 12.56 -27.80
N VAL A 572 -27.32 11.52 -27.19
CA VAL A 572 -27.82 10.97 -25.92
C VAL A 572 -27.56 11.95 -24.79
N PHE A 573 -26.35 12.53 -24.70
CA PHE A 573 -26.02 13.59 -23.76
C PHE A 573 -27.00 14.76 -23.85
N LYS A 574 -27.25 15.31 -25.06
CA LYS A 574 -28.16 16.45 -25.23
C LYS A 574 -29.56 16.15 -24.70
N LYS A 575 -30.08 14.96 -24.97
CA LYS A 575 -31.39 14.53 -24.48
C LYS A 575 -31.40 14.33 -22.95
N MET A 576 -30.39 13.66 -22.39
CA MET A 576 -30.28 13.45 -20.96
C MET A 576 -30.14 14.77 -20.20
N PHE A 577 -29.31 15.69 -20.70
CA PHE A 577 -29.15 17.02 -20.10
C PHE A 577 -30.45 17.81 -20.13
N GLN A 578 -31.23 17.73 -21.20
CA GLN A 578 -32.53 18.40 -21.30
C GLN A 578 -33.56 17.80 -20.32
N CYS A 579 -33.63 16.47 -20.19
CA CYS A 579 -34.70 15.80 -19.46
C CYS A 579 -34.38 15.53 -17.98
N PHE A 580 -33.10 15.41 -17.62
CA PHE A 580 -32.66 14.88 -16.33
C PHE A 580 -31.74 15.82 -15.56
N ARG A 581 -31.70 17.11 -15.92
CA ARG A 581 -30.84 18.14 -15.30
C ARG A 581 -31.00 18.25 -13.79
N SER A 582 -32.19 17.99 -13.28
CA SER A 582 -32.57 18.10 -11.86
C SER A 582 -32.61 16.76 -11.12
N THR A 583 -32.09 15.68 -11.72
CA THR A 583 -32.12 14.33 -11.14
C THR A 583 -30.73 13.89 -10.70
N SER A 584 -30.64 12.76 -9.98
CA SER A 584 -29.35 12.17 -9.61
C SER A 584 -28.50 11.65 -10.80
N LEU A 585 -28.99 11.71 -12.05
CA LEU A 585 -28.23 11.40 -13.27
C LEU A 585 -27.36 12.56 -13.78
N ILE A 586 -27.51 13.77 -13.23
CA ILE A 586 -26.78 14.92 -13.76
C ILE A 586 -25.26 14.71 -13.69
N GLY A 587 -24.75 14.09 -12.62
CA GLY A 587 -23.33 13.73 -12.49
C GLY A 587 -22.82 12.87 -13.65
N THR A 588 -23.43 11.71 -13.86
CA THR A 588 -23.08 10.78 -14.95
C THR A 588 -23.26 11.42 -16.32
N THR A 589 -24.32 12.21 -16.50
CA THR A 589 -24.58 12.93 -17.75
C THR A 589 -23.44 13.88 -18.05
N MET A 590 -23.04 14.73 -17.09
CA MET A 590 -21.96 15.70 -17.28
C MET A 590 -20.60 15.04 -17.49
N LEU A 591 -20.33 13.88 -16.89
CA LEU A 591 -19.11 13.10 -17.17
C LEU A 591 -19.09 12.54 -18.61
N ILE A 592 -20.23 12.11 -19.15
CA ILE A 592 -20.33 11.78 -20.59
C ILE A 592 -20.02 13.04 -21.42
N GLY A 593 -20.63 14.16 -21.04
CA GLY A 593 -20.41 15.45 -21.69
C GLY A 593 -18.95 15.91 -21.71
N SER A 594 -18.23 15.72 -20.60
CA SER A 594 -16.83 16.13 -20.44
C SER A 594 -15.87 15.34 -21.33
N MET A 595 -16.29 14.18 -21.85
CA MET A 595 -15.51 13.36 -22.78
C MET A 595 -15.78 13.72 -24.26
N LEU A 596 -16.82 14.51 -24.54
CA LEU A 596 -17.20 14.92 -25.89
C LEU A 596 -16.39 16.13 -26.40
N PRO A 597 -16.25 16.29 -27.72
CA PRO A 597 -15.62 17.47 -28.31
C PRO A 597 -16.36 18.77 -27.94
N PRO A 598 -15.66 19.85 -27.51
CA PRO A 598 -16.29 21.11 -27.11
C PRO A 598 -17.21 21.73 -28.19
N SER A 599 -16.82 21.60 -29.47
CA SER A 599 -17.58 22.11 -30.62
C SER A 599 -18.97 21.49 -30.77
N SER A 600 -19.23 20.34 -30.17
CA SER A 600 -20.54 19.69 -30.22
C SER A 600 -21.53 20.24 -29.18
N MET A 601 -21.03 21.06 -28.23
CA MET A 601 -21.67 21.37 -26.96
C MET A 601 -22.02 22.85 -26.75
N ASP A 602 -21.70 23.75 -27.68
CA ASP A 602 -21.74 25.21 -27.49
C ASP A 602 -22.99 25.75 -26.78
N GLY A 603 -24.20 25.38 -27.19
CA GLY A 603 -25.43 25.87 -26.58
C GLY A 603 -25.64 25.41 -25.12
N ILE A 604 -25.23 24.19 -24.78
CA ILE A 604 -25.29 23.66 -23.41
C ILE A 604 -24.16 24.26 -22.58
N THR A 605 -22.95 24.36 -23.14
CA THR A 605 -21.81 25.02 -22.51
C THR A 605 -22.18 26.44 -22.08
N GLN A 606 -22.82 27.24 -22.95
CA GLN A 606 -23.28 28.58 -22.60
C GLN A 606 -24.35 28.59 -21.49
N SER A 607 -25.30 27.63 -21.50
CA SER A 607 -26.31 27.50 -20.43
C SER A 607 -25.69 27.15 -19.07
N VAL A 608 -24.68 26.28 -19.06
CA VAL A 608 -23.94 25.92 -17.83
C VAL A 608 -23.09 27.08 -17.35
N LEU A 609 -22.39 27.77 -18.25
CA LEU A 609 -21.57 28.95 -17.94
C LEU A 609 -22.39 30.09 -17.34
N SER A 610 -23.55 30.42 -17.93
CA SER A 610 -24.47 31.43 -17.37
C SER A 610 -24.93 31.03 -15.96
N LEU A 611 -25.27 29.76 -15.74
CA LEU A 611 -25.65 29.27 -14.40
C LEU A 611 -24.51 29.39 -13.39
N LEU A 612 -23.30 28.95 -13.74
CA LEU A 612 -22.10 29.04 -12.89
C LEU A 612 -21.69 30.49 -12.62
N ASN A 613 -22.01 31.41 -13.52
CA ASN A 613 -21.70 32.83 -13.37
C ASN A 613 -22.77 33.59 -12.55
N GLU A 614 -24.05 33.31 -12.74
CA GLU A 614 -25.15 34.12 -12.19
C GLU A 614 -25.65 33.64 -10.83
N LYS A 615 -25.42 32.37 -10.45
CA LYS A 615 -25.96 31.77 -9.22
C LYS A 615 -24.89 31.08 -8.39
N VAL A 616 -25.15 30.99 -7.08
CA VAL A 616 -24.47 30.02 -6.21
C VAL A 616 -25.15 28.67 -6.43
N VAL A 617 -24.36 27.66 -6.83
CA VAL A 617 -24.86 26.32 -7.14
C VAL A 617 -24.62 25.39 -5.95
N ASP A 618 -25.56 24.49 -5.67
CA ASP A 618 -25.41 23.45 -4.65
C ASP A 618 -24.25 22.49 -4.97
N ASP A 619 -23.60 21.93 -3.95
CA ASP A 619 -22.41 21.07 -4.14
C ASP A 619 -22.67 19.90 -5.08
N CYS A 620 -23.87 19.29 -4.99
CA CYS A 620 -24.25 18.12 -5.78
C CYS A 620 -24.33 18.37 -7.30
N VAL A 621 -24.52 19.62 -7.72
CA VAL A 621 -24.62 20.02 -9.14
C VAL A 621 -23.38 20.79 -9.59
N MET A 622 -22.68 21.44 -8.65
CA MET A 622 -21.49 22.25 -8.90
C MET A 622 -20.34 21.40 -9.44
N GLU A 623 -19.98 20.29 -8.79
CA GLU A 623 -18.82 19.49 -9.17
C GLU A 623 -18.92 18.94 -10.61
N PRO A 624 -20.04 18.30 -11.03
CA PRO A 624 -20.16 17.82 -12.40
C PRO A 624 -20.13 18.94 -13.46
N TYR A 625 -20.64 20.13 -13.12
CA TYR A 625 -20.62 21.28 -14.02
C TYR A 625 -19.23 21.87 -14.15
N LEU A 626 -18.47 21.99 -13.05
CA LEU A 626 -17.09 22.45 -13.10
C LEU A 626 -16.21 21.48 -13.87
N GLU A 627 -16.34 20.17 -13.64
CA GLU A 627 -15.57 19.14 -14.34
C GLU A 627 -15.75 19.22 -15.85
N ALA A 628 -17.01 19.25 -16.31
CA ALA A 628 -17.32 19.34 -17.73
C ALA A 628 -16.90 20.68 -18.34
N THR A 629 -17.14 21.79 -17.63
CA THR A 629 -16.76 23.13 -18.10
C THR A 629 -15.25 23.27 -18.20
N ALA A 630 -14.49 22.68 -17.29
CA ALA A 630 -13.04 22.66 -17.34
C ALA A 630 -12.51 21.95 -18.60
N GLN A 631 -13.19 20.89 -19.07
CA GLN A 631 -12.85 20.23 -20.35
C GLN A 631 -13.33 21.01 -21.58
N TRP A 632 -14.43 21.76 -21.47
CA TRP A 632 -15.02 22.48 -22.61
C TRP A 632 -14.42 23.86 -22.85
N ARG A 633 -14.33 24.69 -21.80
CA ARG A 633 -14.00 26.12 -21.83
C ARG A 633 -13.42 26.60 -20.50
N ILE A 634 -12.22 26.13 -20.17
CA ILE A 634 -11.54 26.48 -18.91
C ILE A 634 -11.30 27.99 -18.74
N ASP A 635 -11.07 28.72 -19.84
CA ASP A 635 -10.80 30.16 -19.83
C ASP A 635 -11.94 30.96 -19.17
N TYR A 636 -13.20 30.55 -19.37
CA TYR A 636 -14.35 31.20 -18.73
C TYR A 636 -14.38 30.96 -17.21
N LEU A 637 -13.97 29.78 -16.74
CA LEU A 637 -13.83 29.53 -15.31
C LEU A 637 -12.75 30.45 -14.73
N PHE A 638 -11.67 30.69 -15.47
CA PHE A 638 -10.64 31.64 -15.06
C PHE A 638 -11.16 33.06 -14.97
N GLU A 639 -12.00 33.51 -15.90
CA GLU A 639 -12.66 34.83 -15.82
C GLU A 639 -13.55 34.95 -14.55
N ILE A 640 -14.34 33.92 -14.25
CA ILE A 640 -15.19 33.90 -13.04
C ILE A 640 -14.33 33.97 -11.77
N ILE A 641 -13.28 33.15 -11.69
CA ILE A 641 -12.36 33.12 -10.54
C ILE A 641 -11.63 34.47 -10.41
N ASN A 642 -11.07 34.99 -11.50
CA ASN A 642 -10.39 36.29 -11.51
C ASN A 642 -11.31 37.43 -11.06
N SER A 643 -12.55 37.45 -11.53
CA SER A 643 -13.54 38.44 -11.16
C SER A 643 -13.84 38.41 -9.65
N GLY A 644 -14.04 37.22 -9.07
CA GLY A 644 -14.28 37.08 -7.63
C GLY A 644 -13.06 37.41 -6.77
N LEU A 645 -11.85 36.99 -7.17
CA LEU A 645 -10.61 37.31 -6.43
C LEU A 645 -10.24 38.79 -6.50
N SER A 646 -10.65 39.52 -7.54
CA SER A 646 -10.39 40.96 -7.67
C SER A 646 -11.10 41.80 -6.60
N ILE A 647 -12.08 41.24 -5.89
CA ILE A 647 -12.81 41.91 -4.80
C ILE A 647 -11.88 42.27 -3.65
N LEU A 648 -10.85 41.44 -3.40
CA LEU A 648 -9.78 41.71 -2.44
C LEU A 648 -8.94 42.94 -2.80
N GLN A 649 -9.03 43.46 -4.03
CA GLN A 649 -8.31 44.65 -4.48
C GLN A 649 -9.21 45.91 -4.47
N THR A 650 -10.51 45.77 -4.73
CA THR A 650 -11.43 46.91 -4.96
C THR A 650 -12.12 47.44 -3.70
N GLU A 651 -12.52 46.59 -2.74
CA GLU A 651 -13.24 47.04 -1.53
C GLU A 651 -12.34 47.81 -0.54
N ILE A 652 -11.02 47.63 -0.64
CA ILE A 652 -10.01 48.27 0.22
C ILE A 652 -9.73 49.73 -0.18
N SER A 653 -10.07 50.12 -1.42
CA SER A 653 -9.67 51.40 -2.01
C SER A 653 -10.78 52.44 -2.10
N ALA A 654 -11.93 52.27 -1.43
CA ALA A 654 -13.04 53.21 -1.52
C ALA A 654 -13.10 54.18 -0.31
N PRO A 655 -12.45 55.35 -0.35
CA PRO A 655 -12.91 56.47 0.47
C PRO A 655 -14.25 56.94 -0.09
N GLU A 656 -15.22 57.15 0.80
CA GLU A 656 -16.50 57.79 0.48
C GLU A 656 -16.26 59.07 -0.34
N ARG A 657 -16.58 59.04 -1.64
CA ARG A 657 -17.10 60.15 -2.47
C ARG A 657 -16.88 59.84 -3.95
N SER A 658 -17.88 59.26 -4.60
CA SER A 658 -18.25 59.66 -5.96
C SER A 658 -19.67 59.18 -6.31
N PRO A 659 -20.45 59.98 -7.08
CA PRO A 659 -21.85 59.69 -7.35
C PRO A 659 -22.01 58.50 -8.32
N PRO A 660 -23.13 57.77 -8.26
CA PRO A 660 -23.29 56.51 -8.97
C PRO A 660 -23.45 56.74 -10.48
N LEU A 661 -22.49 56.27 -11.29
CA LEU A 661 -22.69 56.15 -12.74
C LEU A 661 -23.46 54.86 -13.07
N LYS A 662 -24.65 55.07 -13.63
CA LYS A 662 -25.47 54.20 -14.51
C LYS A 662 -25.34 52.67 -14.33
N LYS A 663 -26.36 52.11 -13.66
CA LYS A 663 -26.73 50.68 -13.57
C LYS A 663 -26.56 49.93 -14.90
N LYS A 664 -25.64 48.96 -14.93
CA LYS A 664 -25.66 47.86 -15.90
C LYS A 664 -26.75 46.86 -15.46
N LYS A 665 -27.63 46.49 -16.40
CA LYS A 665 -28.80 45.62 -16.17
C LYS A 665 -28.38 44.14 -16.15
N SER A 666 -27.85 43.67 -15.03
CA SER A 666 -27.88 42.25 -14.64
C SER A 666 -27.88 42.21 -13.11
N PRO A 667 -28.59 41.28 -12.46
CA PRO A 667 -28.46 41.09 -11.03
C PRO A 667 -27.09 40.45 -10.77
N GLU A 668 -26.04 41.27 -10.68
CA GLU A 668 -24.72 40.78 -10.29
C GLU A 668 -24.81 40.27 -8.84
N LEU A 669 -24.29 39.06 -8.60
CA LEU A 669 -24.15 38.52 -7.26
C LEU A 669 -23.43 39.53 -6.36
N PRO A 670 -23.82 39.66 -5.07
CA PRO A 670 -23.11 40.48 -4.10
C PRO A 670 -21.59 40.19 -4.12
N PRO A 671 -20.72 41.19 -3.85
CA PRO A 671 -19.28 41.00 -3.84
C PRO A 671 -18.82 39.77 -3.01
N VAL A 672 -19.33 39.63 -1.79
CA VAL A 672 -19.01 38.50 -0.89
C VAL A 672 -19.33 37.14 -1.54
N ASP A 673 -20.48 37.01 -2.19
CA ASP A 673 -20.88 35.75 -2.85
C ASP A 673 -20.02 35.44 -4.08
N ARG A 674 -19.54 36.47 -4.78
CA ARG A 674 -18.60 36.30 -5.92
C ARG A 674 -17.24 35.79 -5.44
N LEU A 675 -16.71 36.34 -4.34
CA LEU A 675 -15.45 35.86 -3.74
C LEU A 675 -15.59 34.42 -3.23
N ARG A 676 -16.64 34.12 -2.47
CA ARG A 676 -16.95 32.76 -1.98
C ARG A 676 -17.03 31.75 -3.13
N LYS A 677 -17.71 32.12 -4.21
CA LYS A 677 -17.83 31.28 -5.40
C LYS A 677 -16.47 31.06 -6.09
N ALA A 678 -15.66 32.10 -6.25
CA ALA A 678 -14.33 31.99 -6.86
C ALA A 678 -13.41 31.04 -6.07
N LEU A 679 -13.37 31.16 -4.74
CA LEU A 679 -12.60 30.27 -3.87
C LEU A 679 -13.09 28.83 -3.97
N ARG A 680 -14.41 28.61 -3.97
CA ARG A 680 -15.01 27.27 -4.09
C ARG A 680 -14.67 26.61 -5.44
N TYR A 681 -14.69 27.36 -6.53
CA TYR A 681 -14.34 26.84 -7.86
C TYR A 681 -12.84 26.53 -7.96
N LEU A 682 -11.97 27.41 -7.45
CA LEU A 682 -10.53 27.18 -7.42
C LEU A 682 -10.18 25.95 -6.55
N LYS A 683 -10.81 25.80 -5.38
CA LYS A 683 -10.66 24.63 -4.50
C LYS A 683 -11.04 23.34 -5.22
N TYR A 684 -12.13 23.33 -5.97
CA TYR A 684 -12.52 22.16 -6.77
C TYR A 684 -11.48 21.83 -7.85
N LEU A 685 -11.04 22.83 -8.62
CA LEU A 685 -10.08 22.62 -9.72
C LEU A 685 -8.75 22.03 -9.24
N LEU A 686 -8.31 22.38 -8.03
CA LEU A 686 -7.11 21.83 -7.41
C LEU A 686 -7.36 20.47 -6.71
N ARG A 687 -8.59 20.15 -6.29
CA ARG A 687 -8.91 18.88 -5.62
C ARG A 687 -9.20 17.73 -6.59
N SER A 688 -9.87 18.00 -7.71
CA SER A 688 -10.20 16.96 -8.70
C SER A 688 -8.94 16.53 -9.46
N TYR A 689 -8.67 15.21 -9.50
CA TYR A 689 -7.46 14.65 -10.11
C TYR A 689 -7.31 15.04 -11.59
N SER A 690 -8.41 15.00 -12.34
CA SER A 690 -8.46 15.31 -13.77
C SER A 690 -8.21 16.79 -14.06
N THR A 691 -8.75 17.70 -13.24
CA THR A 691 -8.54 19.14 -13.43
C THR A 691 -7.21 19.60 -12.85
N ASN A 692 -6.77 19.05 -11.71
CA ASN A 692 -5.51 19.43 -11.09
C ASN A 692 -4.35 19.22 -12.06
N GLN A 693 -4.23 18.03 -12.65
CA GLN A 693 -3.16 17.72 -13.59
C GLN A 693 -3.15 18.70 -14.78
N MET A 694 -4.32 19.10 -15.25
CA MET A 694 -4.46 20.08 -16.32
C MET A 694 -4.03 21.48 -15.84
N MET A 695 -4.45 21.91 -14.65
CA MET A 695 -4.09 23.19 -14.06
C MET A 695 -2.57 23.32 -13.85
N THR A 696 -1.96 22.32 -13.23
CA THR A 696 -0.53 22.33 -12.86
C THR A 696 0.40 22.11 -14.05
N CYS A 697 0.00 21.31 -15.06
CA CYS A 697 0.84 21.05 -16.23
C CYS A 697 0.64 22.03 -17.40
N SER A 698 -0.55 22.62 -17.55
CA SER A 698 -0.93 23.37 -18.77
C SER A 698 -1.34 24.82 -18.53
N TYR A 699 -1.68 25.20 -17.29
CA TYR A 699 -2.20 26.53 -16.96
C TYR A 699 -1.50 27.16 -15.74
N LEU A 700 -0.20 26.88 -15.59
CA LEU A 700 0.62 27.35 -14.46
C LEU A 700 0.57 28.88 -14.29
N HIS A 701 0.75 29.64 -15.38
CA HIS A 701 0.69 31.10 -15.35
C HIS A 701 -0.62 31.64 -14.76
N GLN A 702 -1.74 30.96 -15.00
CA GLN A 702 -3.02 31.39 -14.47
C GLN A 702 -3.13 31.15 -12.96
N LEU A 703 -2.54 30.06 -12.46
CA LEU A 703 -2.43 29.80 -11.03
C LEU A 703 -1.60 30.88 -10.33
N GLU A 704 -0.49 31.32 -10.92
CA GLU A 704 0.32 32.43 -10.39
C GLU A 704 -0.45 33.74 -10.33
N GLN A 705 -1.28 34.04 -11.34
CA GLN A 705 -2.15 35.21 -11.30
C GLN A 705 -3.18 35.15 -10.16
N PHE A 706 -3.77 33.99 -9.91
CA PHE A 706 -4.69 33.80 -8.78
C PHE A 706 -3.95 33.98 -7.45
N TYR A 707 -2.73 33.44 -7.33
CA TYR A 707 -1.87 33.60 -6.17
C TYR A 707 -1.55 35.07 -5.87
N LYS A 708 -1.16 35.83 -6.90
CA LYS A 708 -0.88 37.26 -6.78
C LYS A 708 -2.09 38.07 -6.30
N LYS A 709 -3.30 37.72 -6.76
CA LYS A 709 -4.53 38.37 -6.28
C LYS A 709 -4.84 38.01 -4.82
N LEU A 710 -4.69 36.74 -4.45
CA LEU A 710 -4.88 36.27 -3.09
C LEU A 710 -3.88 36.87 -2.09
N SER A 711 -2.70 37.30 -2.56
CA SER A 711 -1.68 37.95 -1.71
C SER A 711 -2.18 39.20 -0.98
N MET A 712 -3.25 39.83 -1.46
CA MET A 712 -3.92 40.95 -0.77
C MET A 712 -4.57 40.56 0.56
N ILE A 713 -4.79 39.27 0.81
CA ILE A 713 -5.47 38.80 2.02
C ILE A 713 -4.72 39.18 3.30
N ARG A 714 -3.38 39.28 3.24
CA ARG A 714 -2.56 39.73 4.37
C ARG A 714 -2.98 41.13 4.84
N HIS A 715 -3.15 42.06 3.90
CA HIS A 715 -3.57 43.42 4.21
C HIS A 715 -5.02 43.47 4.77
N VAL A 716 -5.92 42.61 4.29
CA VAL A 716 -7.28 42.47 4.83
C VAL A 716 -7.25 41.99 6.29
N ILE A 717 -6.38 41.03 6.61
CA ILE A 717 -6.18 40.54 7.98
C ILE A 717 -5.62 41.67 8.86
N ASP A 718 -4.61 42.41 8.39
CA ASP A 718 -4.04 43.55 9.13
C ASP A 718 -5.11 44.62 9.45
N LEU A 719 -6.00 44.93 8.51
CA LEU A 719 -7.13 45.85 8.74
C LEU A 719 -8.11 45.31 9.79
N ARG A 720 -8.43 44.01 9.74
CA ARG A 720 -9.31 43.34 10.71
C ARG A 720 -8.73 43.32 12.13
N LEU A 721 -7.40 43.28 12.26
CA LEU A 721 -6.67 43.30 13.53
C LEU A 721 -6.34 44.72 14.05
N GLY A 722 -6.59 45.75 13.25
CA GLY A 722 -6.34 47.15 13.62
C GLY A 722 -7.24 47.66 14.76
N ARG A 723 -6.77 48.71 15.47
CA ARG A 723 -7.49 49.32 16.61
C ARG A 723 -8.64 50.25 16.21
N GLU A 724 -8.70 50.65 14.94
CA GLU A 724 -9.83 51.38 14.36
C GLU A 724 -10.76 50.34 13.72
N VAL A 725 -11.99 50.20 14.22
CA VAL A 725 -12.97 49.25 13.69
C VAL A 725 -13.39 49.71 12.29
N VAL A 726 -12.66 49.26 11.27
CA VAL A 726 -13.03 49.39 9.87
C VAL A 726 -13.73 48.09 9.48
N ASP A 727 -15.05 48.14 9.25
CA ASP A 727 -15.76 47.02 8.65
C ASP A 727 -15.23 46.81 7.24
N VAL A 728 -14.50 45.71 7.03
CA VAL A 728 -13.88 45.36 5.75
C VAL A 728 -14.94 44.85 4.74
N GLY A 729 -16.19 44.64 5.18
CA GLY A 729 -17.28 44.15 4.32
C GLY A 729 -17.14 42.69 3.88
N ILE A 730 -16.13 41.98 4.40
CA ILE A 730 -15.84 40.56 4.13
C ILE A 730 -15.98 39.78 5.44
N PRO A 731 -16.82 38.72 5.48
CA PRO A 731 -16.96 37.86 6.66
C PRO A 731 -15.65 37.16 7.06
N ASP A 732 -15.42 37.03 8.37
CA ASP A 732 -14.23 36.39 8.96
C ASP A 732 -13.97 34.98 8.43
N ASP A 733 -15.01 34.17 8.17
CA ASP A 733 -14.88 32.85 7.55
C ASP A 733 -14.28 32.91 6.14
N LEU A 734 -14.68 33.91 5.36
CA LEU A 734 -14.25 34.07 3.99
C LEU A 734 -12.82 34.63 3.89
N ILE A 735 -12.41 35.45 4.87
CA ILE A 735 -11.03 35.91 5.02
C ILE A 735 -10.10 34.72 5.26
N VAL A 736 -10.46 33.84 6.20
CA VAL A 736 -9.69 32.62 6.50
C VAL A 736 -9.67 31.66 5.31
N ASP A 737 -10.79 31.48 4.60
CA ASP A 737 -10.84 30.63 3.40
C ASP A 737 -9.95 31.15 2.27
N ALA A 738 -9.88 32.47 2.08
CA ALA A 738 -8.99 33.10 1.09
C ALA A 738 -7.52 32.91 1.48
N PHE A 739 -7.20 33.03 2.77
CA PHE A 739 -5.86 32.79 3.31
C PHE A 739 -5.45 31.31 3.13
N GLU A 740 -6.31 30.36 3.49
CA GLU A 740 -6.07 28.92 3.29
C GLU A 740 -5.86 28.60 1.80
N MET A 741 -6.63 29.23 0.91
CA MET A 741 -6.47 29.06 -0.53
C MET A 741 -5.13 29.63 -1.03
N LYS A 742 -4.67 30.79 -0.54
CA LYS A 742 -3.34 31.33 -0.86
C LYS A 742 -2.26 30.32 -0.50
N GLN A 743 -2.30 29.80 0.72
CA GLN A 743 -1.33 28.84 1.25
C GLN A 743 -1.34 27.51 0.46
N THR A 744 -2.53 26.98 0.16
CA THR A 744 -2.69 25.78 -0.66
C THR A 744 -2.06 25.97 -2.04
N LEU A 745 -2.27 27.15 -2.64
CA LEU A 745 -1.77 27.47 -3.96
C LEU A 745 -0.24 27.66 -3.98
N ALA A 746 0.36 28.25 -2.94
CA ALA A 746 1.82 28.28 -2.78
C ALA A 746 2.42 26.86 -2.78
N ALA A 747 1.87 25.97 -1.96
CA ALA A 747 2.34 24.58 -1.86
C ALA A 747 2.23 23.81 -3.19
N VAL A 748 1.18 24.09 -3.98
CA VAL A 748 1.03 23.53 -5.34
C VAL A 748 2.06 24.13 -6.30
N LEU A 749 2.26 25.45 -6.28
CA LEU A 749 3.14 26.16 -7.22
C LEU A 749 4.62 25.81 -7.04
N ILE A 750 5.06 25.56 -5.81
CA ILE A 750 6.44 25.10 -5.50
C ILE A 750 6.76 23.77 -6.18
N ASN A 751 5.74 22.91 -6.33
CA ASN A 751 5.86 21.60 -6.94
C ASN A 751 5.69 21.61 -8.47
N CYS A 752 5.33 22.74 -9.07
CA CYS A 752 5.13 22.86 -10.51
C CYS A 752 6.45 23.22 -11.20
N ARG A 753 6.71 22.64 -12.38
CA ARG A 753 7.88 22.96 -13.21
C ARG A 753 7.49 24.02 -14.23
N ASP A 754 8.16 25.17 -14.21
CA ASP A 754 8.02 26.13 -15.31
C ASP A 754 8.89 25.71 -16.49
N ARG A 755 8.47 26.05 -17.72
CA ARG A 755 9.21 25.71 -18.95
C ARG A 755 10.19 26.81 -19.38
N GLY A 756 10.29 27.92 -18.64
CA GLY A 756 11.08 29.10 -19.02
C GLY A 756 11.99 29.69 -17.93
N GLU A 757 11.61 29.63 -16.65
CA GLU A 757 12.44 30.00 -15.49
C GLU A 757 13.33 28.82 -15.03
N ASP A 758 14.49 29.08 -14.37
CA ASP A 758 15.23 27.99 -13.71
C ASP A 758 14.36 27.42 -12.58
N ASP A 759 14.18 26.10 -12.52
CA ASP A 759 13.31 25.39 -11.56
C ASP A 759 13.63 25.81 -10.10
N LYS A 760 14.89 26.20 -9.83
CA LYS A 760 15.34 26.70 -8.53
C LYS A 760 14.85 28.10 -8.20
N ASP A 761 14.90 29.03 -9.15
CA ASP A 761 14.47 30.42 -8.93
C ASP A 761 12.95 30.48 -8.73
N HIS A 762 12.20 29.66 -9.47
CA HIS A 762 10.74 29.54 -9.33
C HIS A 762 10.32 29.05 -7.94
N SER A 763 10.89 27.93 -7.48
CA SER A 763 10.57 27.36 -6.17
C SER A 763 11.03 28.24 -5.01
N ALA A 764 12.21 28.84 -5.11
CA ALA A 764 12.75 29.76 -4.11
C ALA A 764 11.84 30.97 -3.87
N ARG A 765 11.26 31.56 -4.92
CA ARG A 765 10.35 32.71 -4.81
C ARG A 765 9.14 32.43 -3.92
N PHE A 766 8.51 31.27 -4.06
CA PHE A 766 7.34 30.91 -3.25
C PHE A 766 7.72 30.49 -1.83
N ILE A 767 8.87 29.83 -1.65
CA ILE A 767 9.40 29.50 -0.33
C ILE A 767 9.68 30.78 0.46
N ALA A 768 10.33 31.78 -0.16
CA ALA A 768 10.59 33.08 0.46
C ALA A 768 9.30 33.79 0.89
N ASP A 769 8.27 33.85 0.03
CA ASP A 769 6.98 34.48 0.38
C ASP A 769 6.28 33.75 1.53
N MET A 770 6.33 32.41 1.57
CA MET A 770 5.78 31.64 2.69
C MET A 770 6.56 31.87 3.99
N CYS A 771 7.90 31.95 3.93
CA CYS A 771 8.75 32.30 5.07
C CYS A 771 8.40 33.69 5.62
N ASP A 772 8.26 34.68 4.74
CA ASP A 772 7.88 36.05 5.10
C ASP A 772 6.48 36.13 5.72
N GLU A 773 5.55 35.29 5.24
CA GLU A 773 4.21 35.20 5.82
C GLU A 773 4.20 34.54 7.20
N LEU A 774 5.01 33.50 7.43
CA LEU A 774 5.18 32.93 8.76
C LEU A 774 5.85 33.90 9.74
N LYS A 775 6.87 34.65 9.28
CA LYS A 775 7.53 35.72 10.06
C LYS A 775 6.52 36.80 10.46
N TRP A 776 5.69 37.26 9.52
CA TRP A 776 4.60 38.21 9.81
C TRP A 776 3.57 37.65 10.79
N PHE A 777 3.17 36.39 10.62
CA PHE A 777 2.23 35.75 11.53
C PHE A 777 2.79 35.70 12.96
N GLU A 778 4.08 35.35 13.11
CA GLU A 778 4.81 35.38 14.39
C GLU A 778 4.82 36.78 15.02
N SER A 779 5.19 37.82 14.26
CA SER A 779 5.39 39.18 14.79
C SER A 779 4.11 39.97 15.01
N ASP A 780 3.16 39.89 14.09
CA ASP A 780 2.02 40.82 14.00
C ASP A 780 0.69 40.16 14.37
N VAL A 781 0.54 38.83 14.21
CA VAL A 781 -0.72 38.13 14.51
C VAL A 781 -0.68 37.49 15.90
N LEU A 782 0.38 36.75 16.23
CA LEU A 782 0.52 36.10 17.55
C LEU A 782 0.73 37.10 18.69
N SER A 783 1.40 38.23 18.44
CA SER A 783 1.54 39.30 19.43
C SER A 783 0.19 39.90 19.83
N ASN A 784 -0.76 39.96 18.90
CA ASN A 784 -2.13 40.36 19.18
C ASN A 784 -2.86 39.30 20.00
N LEU A 785 -2.62 38.00 19.81
CA LEU A 785 -3.21 36.92 20.61
C LEU A 785 -2.93 37.07 22.12
N ALA A 786 -1.76 37.60 22.48
CA ALA A 786 -1.36 37.85 23.87
C ALA A 786 -1.90 39.17 24.47
N ALA A 787 -2.44 40.08 23.65
CA ALA A 787 -2.83 41.45 24.04
C ALA A 787 -4.36 41.68 24.13
N LEU A 788 -5.18 40.64 24.03
CA LEU A 788 -6.63 40.77 23.83
C LEU A 788 -7.39 41.11 25.11
N ASN A 789 -8.15 42.21 25.03
CA ASN A 789 -9.22 42.61 25.96
C ASN A 789 -10.61 42.62 25.27
N SER A 790 -10.76 42.05 24.07
CA SER A 790 -11.99 42.14 23.26
C SER A 790 -12.43 40.76 22.73
N ASP A 791 -13.58 40.27 23.22
CA ASP A 791 -14.14 38.95 22.94
C ASP A 791 -14.45 38.68 21.45
N ASP A 792 -14.65 39.72 20.63
CA ASP A 792 -15.05 39.59 19.21
C ASP A 792 -13.93 39.07 18.27
N VAL A 793 -12.66 39.29 18.61
CA VAL A 793 -11.52 38.97 17.72
C VAL A 793 -10.95 37.57 17.97
N ILE A 794 -11.19 37.01 19.17
CA ILE A 794 -10.64 35.72 19.60
C ILE A 794 -11.04 34.57 18.65
N PRO A 795 -12.33 34.38 18.26
CA PRO A 795 -12.72 33.29 17.37
C PRO A 795 -12.08 33.37 15.98
N PHE A 796 -11.91 34.58 15.44
CA PHE A 796 -11.23 34.81 14.17
C PHE A 796 -9.76 34.40 14.23
N LEU A 797 -9.04 34.84 15.27
CA LEU A 797 -7.63 34.51 15.48
C LEU A 797 -7.39 33.01 15.72
N ILE A 798 -8.29 32.33 16.43
CA ILE A 798 -8.24 30.86 16.59
C ILE A 798 -8.32 30.20 15.21
N ARG A 799 -9.33 30.54 14.40
CA ARG A 799 -9.50 29.95 13.06
C ARG A 799 -8.33 30.25 12.12
N LEU A 800 -7.80 31.48 12.16
CA LEU A 800 -6.63 31.85 11.37
C LEU A 800 -5.39 31.06 11.79
N SER A 801 -5.17 30.92 13.10
CA SER A 801 -4.07 30.13 13.68
C SER A 801 -4.15 28.66 13.30
N GLU A 802 -5.33 28.05 13.39
CA GLU A 802 -5.57 26.68 12.93
C GLU A 802 -5.26 26.52 11.43
N SER A 803 -5.62 27.53 10.62
CA SER A 803 -5.33 27.54 9.19
C SER A 803 -3.82 27.57 8.93
N VAL A 804 -3.06 28.41 9.62
CA VAL A 804 -1.58 28.46 9.51
C VAL A 804 -0.96 27.13 9.92
N LEU A 805 -1.36 26.58 11.06
CA LEU A 805 -0.85 25.29 11.56
C LEU A 805 -1.17 24.14 10.61
N ARG A 806 -2.34 24.17 9.95
CA ARG A 806 -2.69 23.20 8.90
C ARG A 806 -1.85 23.37 7.64
N SER A 807 -1.60 24.62 7.22
CA SER A 807 -0.76 24.94 6.06
C SER A 807 0.67 24.48 6.24
N ILE A 808 1.29 24.70 7.41
CA ILE A 808 2.65 24.19 7.72
C ILE A 808 2.71 22.67 7.50
N ARG A 809 1.71 21.92 8.00
CA ARG A 809 1.65 20.46 7.80
C ARG A 809 1.53 20.08 6.33
N LEU A 810 0.68 20.77 5.57
CA LEU A 810 0.48 20.51 4.15
C LEU A 810 1.75 20.77 3.36
N THR A 811 2.41 21.91 3.57
CA THR A 811 3.66 22.28 2.91
C THR A 811 4.77 21.29 3.24
N MET A 812 4.90 20.89 4.50
CA MET A 812 5.94 19.93 4.93
C MET A 812 5.72 18.51 4.43
N ALA A 813 4.48 18.13 4.12
CA ALA A 813 4.19 16.86 3.45
C ALA A 813 4.36 16.94 1.92
N ALA A 814 4.22 18.14 1.35
CA ALA A 814 4.21 18.38 -0.09
C ALA A 814 5.60 18.65 -0.69
N TRP A 815 6.59 19.04 0.10
CA TRP A 815 7.93 19.39 -0.39
C TRP A 815 9.04 18.80 0.49
N ASP A 816 10.09 18.30 -0.16
CA ASP A 816 11.27 17.78 0.53
C ASP A 816 12.30 18.90 0.73
N PHE A 817 12.32 19.45 1.95
CA PHE A 817 13.28 20.49 2.33
C PHE A 817 14.67 19.93 2.68
N SER A 818 14.87 18.60 2.65
CA SER A 818 16.14 17.95 2.98
C SER A 818 17.10 17.78 1.79
N ALA A 819 16.62 17.99 0.57
CA ALA A 819 17.42 17.81 -0.64
C ALA A 819 18.51 18.89 -0.77
N PRO A 820 19.80 18.54 -0.86
CA PRO A 820 20.86 19.52 -1.11
C PRO A 820 20.69 20.12 -2.52
N PRO A 821 20.96 21.43 -2.71
CA PRO A 821 20.87 22.03 -4.03
C PRO A 821 21.83 21.33 -4.99
N ALA A 822 21.30 20.84 -6.13
CA ALA A 822 22.12 20.21 -7.17
C ALA A 822 23.27 21.15 -7.55
N THR A 823 24.51 20.68 -7.43
CA THR A 823 25.73 21.45 -7.72
C THR A 823 25.69 22.05 -9.12
N PRO A 824 25.93 23.36 -9.30
CA PRO A 824 26.01 23.94 -10.63
C PRO A 824 27.27 23.44 -11.33
N THR A 825 27.11 22.73 -12.44
CA THR A 825 28.18 22.45 -13.39
C THR A 825 28.44 23.68 -14.24
N SER A 826 29.25 24.61 -13.76
CA SER A 826 30.05 25.50 -14.62
C SER A 826 31.10 26.24 -13.82
N SER A 827 32.36 26.01 -14.20
CA SER A 827 33.47 26.93 -13.94
C SER A 827 33.15 28.30 -14.56
N ASP A 828 33.04 29.35 -13.76
CA ASP A 828 33.78 30.61 -14.02
C ASP A 828 33.61 31.66 -12.91
N SER A 829 34.76 32.26 -12.59
CA SER A 829 35.03 33.59 -12.01
C SER A 829 34.26 34.12 -10.80
N HIS A 830 35.04 34.31 -9.72
CA HIS A 830 34.95 35.35 -8.69
C HIS A 830 33.96 36.50 -8.92
N MET A 831 32.93 36.63 -8.06
CA MET A 831 32.56 37.85 -7.32
C MET A 831 31.62 37.50 -6.16
N GLU A 832 31.89 38.12 -5.01
CA GLU A 832 31.08 38.31 -3.79
C GLU A 832 30.05 37.25 -3.38
N VAL A 833 30.41 36.54 -2.30
CA VAL A 833 29.53 35.71 -1.49
C VAL A 833 28.64 36.64 -0.67
N ASP A 834 27.38 36.80 -1.08
CA ASP A 834 26.28 37.13 -0.18
C ASP A 834 25.17 36.08 -0.32
N SER A 835 24.61 35.75 0.83
CA SER A 835 23.78 34.59 1.19
C SER A 835 22.63 34.23 0.23
N VAL A 836 22.59 32.96 -0.21
CA VAL A 836 21.35 32.29 -0.64
C VAL A 836 21.29 30.92 0.02
N GLY A 837 20.61 30.84 1.16
CA GLY A 837 20.26 29.60 1.84
C GLY A 837 18.78 29.66 2.18
N ASP A 838 17.95 28.81 1.56
CA ASP A 838 16.49 28.99 1.68
C ASP A 838 15.68 27.69 1.81
N GLY A 839 16.33 26.53 1.87
CA GLY A 839 15.64 25.27 2.25
C GLY A 839 15.52 25.08 3.77
N HIS A 840 16.53 25.54 4.53
CA HIS A 840 16.58 25.39 5.98
C HIS A 840 15.78 26.47 6.74
N ASP A 841 15.42 27.61 6.11
CA ASP A 841 14.72 28.71 6.79
C ASP A 841 13.25 28.35 7.09
N TYR A 842 12.53 27.67 6.18
CA TYR A 842 11.09 27.40 6.37
C TYR A 842 10.79 26.48 7.56
N ALA A 843 11.54 25.37 7.71
CA ALA A 843 11.34 24.43 8.81
C ALA A 843 11.72 25.06 10.16
N ASP A 844 12.77 25.89 10.19
CA ASP A 844 13.17 26.64 11.38
C ASP A 844 12.12 27.68 11.79
N ILE A 845 11.70 28.56 10.87
CA ILE A 845 10.65 29.55 11.12
C ILE A 845 9.36 28.86 11.57
N SER A 846 8.95 27.77 10.90
CA SER A 846 7.77 26.99 11.30
C SER A 846 7.88 26.46 12.73
N SER A 847 9.06 26.00 13.12
CA SER A 847 9.33 25.52 14.48
C SER A 847 9.26 26.66 15.50
N ARG A 848 9.76 27.86 15.15
CA ARG A 848 9.65 29.07 15.98
C ARG A 848 8.21 29.55 16.15
N VAL A 849 7.42 29.56 15.07
CA VAL A 849 5.98 29.87 15.10
C VAL A 849 5.22 28.92 16.01
N ILE A 850 5.47 27.61 15.90
CA ILE A 850 4.83 26.60 16.77
C ILE A 850 5.23 26.80 18.23
N LEU A 851 6.51 27.10 18.50
CA LEU A 851 7.00 27.40 19.83
C LEU A 851 6.34 28.66 20.41
N ALA A 852 6.07 29.68 19.60
CA ALA A 852 5.43 30.92 20.04
C ALA A 852 4.02 30.72 20.61
N PHE A 853 3.32 29.63 20.25
CA PHE A 853 2.04 29.27 20.88
C PHE A 853 2.18 28.74 22.32
N CYS A 854 3.38 28.40 22.79
CA CYS A 854 3.65 27.93 24.16
C CYS A 854 3.65 29.10 25.17
N SER A 855 2.50 29.78 25.29
CA SER A 855 2.24 30.87 26.22
C SER A 855 1.06 30.53 27.14
N SER A 856 1.02 31.12 28.33
CA SER A 856 -0.13 30.99 29.24
C SER A 856 -1.39 31.70 28.76
N SER A 857 -1.28 32.58 27.75
CA SER A 857 -2.39 33.33 27.16
C SER A 857 -3.01 32.66 25.93
N THR A 858 -2.48 31.53 25.48
CA THR A 858 -2.97 30.85 24.26
C THR A 858 -4.23 30.02 24.57
N PRO A 859 -5.34 30.20 23.82
CA PRO A 859 -6.57 29.44 24.05
C PRO A 859 -6.39 27.93 23.92
N GLY A 860 -7.03 27.17 24.82
CA GLY A 860 -6.99 25.70 24.81
C GLY A 860 -7.40 25.05 23.49
N ALA A 861 -8.34 25.65 22.75
CA ALA A 861 -8.80 25.16 21.45
C ALA A 861 -7.67 24.95 20.40
N LEU A 862 -6.55 25.69 20.53
CA LEU A 862 -5.41 25.57 19.60
C LEU A 862 -4.46 24.43 19.94
N LEU A 863 -4.55 23.85 21.15
CA LEU A 863 -3.61 22.83 21.61
C LEU A 863 -3.51 21.62 20.65
N PRO A 864 -4.61 20.97 20.21
CA PRO A 864 -4.49 19.82 19.31
C PRO A 864 -3.83 20.16 17.97
N ALA A 865 -4.13 21.34 17.41
CA ALA A 865 -3.57 21.81 16.15
C ALA A 865 -2.05 22.05 16.25
N VAL A 866 -1.59 22.65 17.35
CA VAL A 866 -0.17 22.91 17.64
C VAL A 866 0.60 21.60 17.80
N LEU A 867 0.08 20.67 18.62
CA LEU A 867 0.73 19.37 18.85
C LEU A 867 0.84 18.53 17.57
N THR A 868 -0.21 18.56 16.75
CA THR A 868 -0.22 17.85 15.47
C THR A 868 0.77 18.47 14.47
N ALA A 869 0.93 19.79 14.47
CA ALA A 869 1.91 20.47 13.63
C ALA A 869 3.35 20.19 14.09
N ALA A 870 3.62 20.25 15.40
CA ALA A 870 4.92 19.91 15.99
C ALA A 870 5.33 18.46 15.66
N LYS A 871 4.38 17.52 15.76
CA LYS A 871 4.60 16.11 15.40
C LYS A 871 5.05 15.96 13.95
N GLN A 872 4.38 16.65 13.02
CA GLN A 872 4.67 16.55 11.59
C GLN A 872 6.05 17.12 11.26
N LEU A 873 6.43 18.25 11.88
CA LEU A 873 7.76 18.83 11.73
C LEU A 873 8.83 17.89 12.27
N LEU A 874 8.65 17.36 13.48
CA LEU A 874 9.64 16.47 14.09
C LEU A 874 9.89 15.17 13.29
N ALA A 875 8.93 14.75 12.47
CA ALA A 875 9.10 13.62 11.55
C ALA A 875 9.96 13.96 10.31
N SER A 876 10.28 15.24 10.07
CA SER A 876 11.16 15.71 9.00
C SER A 876 12.60 15.81 9.49
N GLU A 877 13.56 15.36 8.68
CA GLU A 877 15.00 15.45 8.97
C GLU A 877 15.52 16.91 9.07
N CYS A 878 14.71 17.90 8.68
CA CYS A 878 15.08 19.32 8.67
C CYS A 878 14.61 20.10 9.91
N ALA A 879 13.78 19.51 10.77
CA ALA A 879 13.22 20.24 11.90
C ALA A 879 14.25 20.43 13.01
N VAL A 880 14.22 21.61 13.64
CA VAL A 880 15.11 21.94 14.75
C VAL A 880 14.55 21.32 16.04
N PHE A 881 15.05 20.14 16.39
CA PHE A 881 14.65 19.37 17.58
C PHE A 881 14.58 20.22 18.86
N SER A 882 15.54 21.15 19.04
CA SER A 882 15.61 22.03 20.21
C SER A 882 14.44 23.02 20.33
N HIS A 883 13.79 23.39 19.22
CA HIS A 883 12.61 24.27 19.22
C HIS A 883 11.32 23.51 19.54
N LEU A 884 11.25 22.20 19.23
CA LEU A 884 10.03 21.40 19.40
C LEU A 884 9.96 20.69 20.76
N LEU A 885 11.08 20.36 21.39
CA LEU A 885 11.09 19.76 22.74
C LEU A 885 10.35 20.62 23.80
N PRO A 886 10.50 21.97 23.83
CA PRO A 886 9.73 22.80 24.74
C PRO A 886 8.20 22.69 24.54
N VAL A 887 7.73 22.38 23.34
CA VAL A 887 6.29 22.17 23.08
C VAL A 887 5.79 20.95 23.85
N LEU A 888 6.53 19.84 23.79
CA LEU A 888 6.24 18.62 24.56
C LEU A 888 6.24 18.90 26.07
N ASP A 889 7.28 19.61 26.55
CA ASP A 889 7.50 19.92 27.97
C ASP A 889 6.48 20.95 28.51
N PHE A 890 6.00 21.87 27.68
CA PHE A 890 5.02 22.89 28.08
C PHE A 890 3.58 22.40 28.07
N THR A 891 3.27 21.37 27.25
CA THR A 891 1.91 20.84 27.09
C THR A 891 1.19 20.54 28.40
N PRO A 892 1.79 19.87 29.41
CA PRO A 892 1.13 19.64 30.69
C PRO A 892 0.70 20.94 31.38
N LYS A 893 1.56 21.97 31.37
CA LYS A 893 1.25 23.28 31.95
C LYS A 893 0.12 23.97 31.20
N TRP A 894 0.07 23.85 29.87
CA TRP A 894 -1.03 24.39 29.07
C TRP A 894 -2.37 23.73 29.44
N VAL A 895 -2.40 22.40 29.58
CA VAL A 895 -3.61 21.67 30.03
C VAL A 895 -4.04 22.12 31.43
N MET A 896 -3.10 22.36 32.35
CA MET A 896 -3.41 22.91 33.68
C MET A 896 -4.06 24.29 33.60
N ASN A 897 -3.53 25.18 32.75
CA ASN A 897 -4.10 26.52 32.56
C ASN A 897 -5.52 26.45 32.00
N CYS A 898 -5.78 25.53 31.06
CA CYS A 898 -7.13 25.33 30.52
C CYS A 898 -8.12 24.94 31.63
N ALA A 899 -7.71 24.05 32.54
CA ALA A 899 -8.53 23.64 33.67
C ALA A 899 -8.78 24.78 34.67
N ASN A 900 -7.81 25.67 34.89
CA ASN A 900 -7.93 26.79 35.81
C ASN A 900 -8.77 27.95 35.25
N ASN A 901 -8.78 28.13 33.93
CA ASN A 901 -9.49 29.22 33.24
C ASN A 901 -10.87 28.81 32.70
N ASP A 902 -11.26 27.53 32.84
CA ASP A 902 -12.47 26.94 32.23
C ASP A 902 -12.49 27.07 30.69
N ASP A 903 -11.32 26.95 30.06
CA ASP A 903 -11.19 26.99 28.60
C ASP A 903 -11.74 25.70 27.97
N ALA A 904 -12.55 25.84 26.92
CA ALA A 904 -13.06 24.69 26.17
C ALA A 904 -11.92 23.91 25.49
N LEU A 905 -11.70 22.67 25.93
CA LEU A 905 -10.71 21.73 25.37
C LEU A 905 -11.35 20.35 25.11
N ASP A 906 -11.28 19.85 23.88
CA ASP A 906 -11.66 18.47 23.58
C ASP A 906 -10.60 17.50 24.13
N GLU A 907 -10.92 16.83 25.24
CA GLU A 907 -10.01 15.90 25.92
C GLU A 907 -9.50 14.78 25.01
N LYS A 908 -10.36 14.29 24.12
CA LYS A 908 -10.03 13.16 23.25
C LYS A 908 -9.06 13.63 22.17
N GLU A 909 -9.37 14.73 21.50
CA GLU A 909 -8.52 15.28 20.44
C GLU A 909 -7.15 15.71 21.00
N ALA A 910 -7.14 16.41 22.13
CA ALA A 910 -5.92 16.82 22.81
C ALA A 910 -5.07 15.63 23.28
N GLY A 911 -5.70 14.62 23.88
CA GLY A 911 -5.01 13.40 24.33
C GLY A 911 -4.42 12.59 23.17
N ASP A 912 -5.17 12.41 22.08
CA ASP A 912 -4.70 11.68 20.90
C ASP A 912 -3.53 12.43 20.21
N ALA A 913 -3.61 13.76 20.09
CA ALA A 913 -2.55 14.58 19.52
C ALA A 913 -1.28 14.56 20.39
N TYR A 914 -1.43 14.66 21.72
CA TYR A 914 -0.29 14.66 22.64
C TYR A 914 0.40 13.29 22.69
N LEU A 915 -0.36 12.19 22.72
CA LEU A 915 0.19 10.84 22.61
C LEU A 915 0.94 10.62 21.29
N ALA A 916 0.40 11.15 20.19
CA ALA A 916 1.04 11.04 18.90
C ALA A 916 2.38 11.81 18.84
N LEU A 917 2.47 12.98 19.48
CA LEU A 917 3.71 13.74 19.60
C LEU A 917 4.75 12.97 20.43
N TRP A 918 4.36 12.43 21.59
CA TRP A 918 5.22 11.59 22.43
C TRP A 918 5.83 10.41 21.65
N ARG A 919 5.05 9.74 20.81
CA ARG A 919 5.55 8.61 20.01
C ARG A 919 6.66 9.03 19.06
N VAL A 920 6.51 10.17 18.38
CA VAL A 920 7.55 10.66 17.45
C VAL A 920 8.82 11.05 18.20
N PHE A 921 8.72 11.68 19.38
CA PHE A 921 9.89 11.94 20.21
C PHE A 921 10.59 10.66 20.67
N LEU A 922 9.84 9.66 21.14
CA LEU A 922 10.42 8.38 21.59
C LEU A 922 11.18 7.64 20.48
N ASP A 923 10.80 7.84 19.22
CA ASP A 923 11.44 7.22 18.06
C ASP A 923 12.57 8.11 17.47
N HIS A 924 12.76 9.35 17.96
CA HIS A 924 13.72 10.32 17.40
C HIS A 924 15.14 10.09 17.96
N PRO A 925 16.19 10.07 17.12
CA PRO A 925 17.56 9.73 17.54
C PRO A 925 18.17 10.70 18.56
N GLU A 926 17.79 11.98 18.53
CA GLU A 926 18.25 12.99 19.50
C GLU A 926 17.53 12.94 20.85
N TYR A 927 16.43 12.19 20.98
CA TYR A 927 15.65 12.10 22.21
C TYR A 927 16.26 11.06 23.16
N THR A 928 17.15 11.53 24.03
CA THR A 928 17.87 10.68 24.98
C THR A 928 17.01 10.26 26.17
N GLU A 929 17.43 9.21 26.87
CA GLU A 929 16.78 8.74 28.11
C GLU A 929 16.74 9.83 29.19
N ALA A 930 17.77 10.68 29.29
CA ALA A 930 17.79 11.80 30.22
C ALA A 930 16.70 12.85 29.92
N LEU A 931 16.42 13.10 28.63
CA LEU A 931 15.33 13.98 28.22
C LEU A 931 13.97 13.36 28.54
N LEU A 932 13.80 12.05 28.27
CA LEU A 932 12.59 11.31 28.65
C LEU A 932 12.33 11.43 30.17
N GLU A 933 13.35 11.22 31.00
CA GLU A 933 13.21 11.34 32.45
C GLU A 933 12.85 12.75 32.89
N LYS A 934 13.41 13.78 32.25
CA LYS A 934 13.05 15.18 32.48
C LYS A 934 11.58 15.45 32.13
N SER A 935 11.12 15.05 30.94
CA SER A 935 9.75 15.29 30.48
C SER A 935 8.72 14.52 31.31
N ILE A 936 9.03 13.27 31.70
CA ILE A 936 8.21 12.49 32.65
C ILE A 936 8.15 13.17 34.02
N ASN A 937 9.28 13.70 34.50
CA ASN A 937 9.31 14.44 35.76
C ASN A 937 8.43 15.69 35.72
N ILE A 938 8.41 16.43 34.60
CA ILE A 938 7.52 17.58 34.41
C ILE A 938 6.06 17.17 34.56
N CYS A 939 5.62 16.10 33.87
CA CYS A 939 4.26 15.57 33.99
C CYS A 939 3.93 15.17 35.43
N ALA A 940 4.80 14.40 36.09
CA ALA A 940 4.56 13.87 37.44
C ALA A 940 4.46 14.98 38.48
N VAL A 941 5.39 15.95 38.45
CA VAL A 941 5.42 17.07 39.40
C VAL A 941 4.21 18.00 39.19
N LEU A 942 3.84 18.30 37.94
CA LEU A 942 2.70 19.17 37.67
C LEU A 942 1.37 18.51 38.09
N LEU A 943 1.18 17.22 37.79
CA LEU A 943 -0.01 16.49 38.25
C LEU A 943 -0.07 16.41 39.79
N LEU A 944 1.06 16.17 40.45
CA LEU A 944 1.12 16.12 41.91
C LEU A 944 0.82 17.47 42.55
N ASN A 945 1.39 18.56 42.01
CA ASN A 945 1.13 19.92 42.49
C ASN A 945 -0.34 20.30 42.27
N TYR A 946 -0.92 19.93 41.12
CA TYR A 946 -2.33 20.16 40.83
C TYR A 946 -3.25 19.46 41.83
N LEU A 947 -3.00 18.17 42.12
CA LEU A 947 -3.78 17.43 43.12
C LEU A 947 -3.57 17.99 44.53
N THR A 948 -2.34 18.39 44.87
CA THR A 948 -2.03 19.02 46.17
C THR A 948 -2.81 20.30 46.36
N GLN A 949 -2.78 21.20 45.36
CA GLN A 949 -3.52 22.46 45.41
C GLN A 949 -5.02 22.21 45.54
N ARG A 950 -5.57 21.24 44.81
CA ARG A 950 -6.99 20.88 44.90
C ARG A 950 -7.37 20.35 46.29
N ASN A 951 -6.56 19.48 46.88
CA ASN A 951 -6.78 18.98 48.24
C ASN A 951 -6.66 20.11 49.27
N GLU A 952 -5.71 21.04 49.07
CA GLU A 952 -5.57 22.24 49.91
C GLU A 952 -6.80 23.16 49.78
N ASP A 953 -7.34 23.37 48.58
CA ASP A 953 -8.51 24.23 48.35
C ASP A 953 -9.82 23.64 48.92
N HIS A 954 -9.97 22.31 48.89
CA HIS A 954 -11.16 21.62 49.38
C HIS A 954 -11.05 21.09 50.82
N HIS A 955 -9.84 21.09 51.39
CA HIS A 955 -9.51 20.49 52.68
C HIS A 955 -9.92 19.01 52.80
N ASP A 956 -9.80 18.25 51.71
CA ASP A 956 -10.12 16.82 51.63
C ASP A 956 -9.12 16.06 50.74
N VAL A 957 -9.11 14.72 50.87
CA VAL A 957 -8.34 13.83 49.98
C VAL A 957 -9.27 12.75 49.42
N PRO A 958 -9.99 13.01 48.32
CA PRO A 958 -10.93 12.03 47.76
C PRO A 958 -10.23 10.78 47.22
N ASP A 959 -10.80 9.60 47.45
CA ASP A 959 -10.29 8.32 46.93
C ASP A 959 -10.73 8.12 45.45
N PRO A 960 -9.78 8.02 44.49
CA PRO A 960 -10.09 7.84 43.07
C PRO A 960 -10.86 6.57 42.69
N ARG A 961 -10.96 5.59 43.60
CA ARG A 961 -11.67 4.31 43.39
C ARG A 961 -13.17 4.42 43.67
N LEU A 962 -13.62 5.51 44.30
CA LEU A 962 -15.01 5.73 44.63
C LEU A 962 -15.82 6.16 43.41
N HIS A 963 -17.10 5.79 43.39
CA HIS A 963 -18.01 5.95 42.24
C HIS A 963 -18.41 7.40 41.95
N ASP A 964 -18.27 8.27 42.92
CA ASP A 964 -18.53 9.72 42.89
C ASP A 964 -17.25 10.53 42.58
N TYR A 965 -16.10 9.87 42.39
CA TYR A 965 -14.88 10.55 41.98
C TYR A 965 -14.96 10.97 40.50
N GLU A 966 -14.94 12.28 40.26
CA GLU A 966 -14.86 12.83 38.91
C GLU A 966 -13.41 13.04 38.48
N VAL A 967 -13.02 12.42 37.38
CA VAL A 967 -11.69 12.59 36.79
C VAL A 967 -11.57 14.00 36.21
N THR A 968 -10.57 14.74 36.65
CA THR A 968 -10.33 16.11 36.19
C THR A 968 -9.67 16.16 34.82
N LEU A 969 -9.82 17.29 34.13
CA LEU A 969 -9.25 17.52 32.79
C LEU A 969 -7.74 17.18 32.70
N PRO A 970 -6.86 17.65 33.61
CA PRO A 970 -5.43 17.32 33.53
C PRO A 970 -5.13 15.83 33.73
N ILE A 971 -5.86 15.15 34.61
CA ILE A 971 -5.69 13.71 34.84
C ILE A 971 -6.16 12.91 33.64
N SER A 972 -7.33 13.25 33.07
CA SER A 972 -7.87 12.57 31.89
C SER A 972 -6.91 12.68 30.70
N VAL A 973 -6.44 13.89 30.37
CA VAL A 973 -5.60 14.13 29.19
C VAL A 973 -4.18 13.60 29.41
N ILE A 974 -3.48 14.03 30.47
CA ILE A 974 -2.05 13.71 30.65
C ILE A 974 -1.87 12.26 31.07
N LEU A 975 -2.59 11.80 32.09
CA LEU A 975 -2.35 10.46 32.65
C LEU A 975 -3.08 9.37 31.86
N HIS A 976 -4.41 9.46 31.73
CA HIS A 976 -5.23 8.35 31.20
C HIS A 976 -5.16 8.22 29.67
N ARG A 977 -5.12 9.33 28.95
CA ARG A 977 -5.08 9.34 27.47
C ARG A 977 -3.67 9.30 26.89
N VAL A 978 -2.65 9.77 27.62
CA VAL A 978 -1.25 9.79 27.15
C VAL A 978 -0.36 8.79 27.87
N ILE A 979 0.01 9.07 29.12
CA ILE A 979 1.01 8.27 29.85
C ILE A 979 0.60 6.80 29.90
N PHE A 980 -0.66 6.51 30.21
CA PHE A 980 -1.16 5.14 30.34
C PHE A 980 -1.22 4.37 29.02
N LYS A 981 -1.39 5.07 27.89
CA LYS A 981 -1.51 4.44 26.56
C LYS A 981 -0.17 3.98 25.99
N ASN A 982 0.95 4.23 26.68
CA ASN A 982 2.27 3.78 26.28
C ASN A 982 3.01 3.09 27.45
N LYS A 983 3.39 1.82 27.25
CA LYS A 983 4.02 0.99 28.29
C LYS A 983 5.32 1.60 28.85
N LEU A 984 6.13 2.23 28.01
CA LEU A 984 7.38 2.86 28.45
C LEU A 984 7.09 4.09 29.31
N LEU A 985 6.17 4.95 28.87
CA LEU A 985 5.79 6.17 29.59
C LEU A 985 5.22 5.84 30.97
N ILE A 986 4.24 4.92 31.07
CA ILE A 986 3.67 4.55 32.37
C ILE A 986 4.70 3.89 33.30
N THR A 987 5.64 3.10 32.77
CA THR A 987 6.70 2.48 33.58
C THR A 987 7.63 3.54 34.17
N LYS A 988 8.11 4.48 33.35
CA LYS A 988 8.97 5.58 33.81
C LYS A 988 8.21 6.55 34.73
N PHE A 989 6.94 6.81 34.44
CA PHE A 989 6.07 7.65 35.28
C PHE A 989 5.88 7.02 36.67
N MET A 990 5.54 5.72 36.74
CA MET A 990 5.40 5.00 38.01
C MET A 990 6.70 4.96 38.81
N ALA A 991 7.85 4.75 38.15
CA ALA A 991 9.15 4.83 38.81
C ALA A 991 9.39 6.23 39.41
N ARG A 992 8.99 7.29 38.69
CA ARG A 992 9.11 8.66 39.18
C ARG A 992 8.17 8.96 40.35
N VAL A 993 6.91 8.51 40.28
CA VAL A 993 5.94 8.61 41.38
C VAL A 993 6.46 7.88 42.62
N GLY A 994 7.09 6.71 42.46
CA GLY A 994 7.74 6.02 43.57
C GLY A 994 8.88 6.84 44.19
N GLY A 995 9.73 7.46 43.36
CA GLY A 995 10.76 8.39 43.85
C GLY A 995 10.18 9.60 44.60
N LEU A 996 9.04 10.15 44.14
CA LEU A 996 8.34 11.24 44.83
C LEU A 996 7.73 10.77 46.15
N SER A 997 7.18 9.55 46.20
CA SER A 997 6.60 8.95 47.41
C SER A 997 7.62 8.77 48.53
N CYS A 998 8.90 8.59 48.18
CA CYS A 998 10.01 8.50 49.12
C CYS A 998 10.70 9.86 49.40
N SER A 999 10.25 10.94 48.76
CA SER A 999 10.92 12.24 48.85
C SER A 999 10.59 12.96 50.17
N ASN A 1000 11.61 13.56 50.78
CA ASN A 1000 11.43 14.49 51.90
C ASN A 1000 10.81 15.83 51.43
N LEU A 1001 10.61 16.07 50.13
CA LEU A 1001 9.91 17.28 49.67
C LEU A 1001 8.41 17.27 50.03
N LEU A 1002 7.84 16.09 50.29
CA LEU A 1002 6.44 15.93 50.75
C LEU A 1002 6.30 16.05 52.28
N TYR A 1003 7.42 16.09 53.00
CA TYR A 1003 7.50 16.04 54.46
C TYR A 1003 8.68 16.88 54.95
N THR A 1004 8.40 18.03 55.54
CA THR A 1004 9.42 18.87 56.18
C THR A 1004 8.92 19.27 57.56
N ASP A 1005 9.83 19.29 58.55
CA ASP A 1005 9.49 19.68 59.93
C ASP A 1005 8.99 21.13 60.05
N ASP A 1006 9.11 21.92 58.98
CA ASP A 1006 8.64 23.31 58.86
C ASP A 1006 7.16 23.47 58.44
N LEU A 1007 6.45 22.38 58.11
CA LEU A 1007 5.04 22.39 57.71
C LEU A 1007 4.15 21.85 58.84
N ASP A 1008 2.90 22.34 58.94
CA ASP A 1008 1.93 21.76 59.87
C ASP A 1008 1.49 20.34 59.44
N GLY A 1009 1.00 19.56 60.41
CA GLY A 1009 0.58 18.18 60.20
C GLY A 1009 -0.49 18.02 59.12
N ASN A 1010 -1.45 18.95 59.03
CA ASN A 1010 -2.52 18.93 58.02
C ASN A 1010 -1.94 19.04 56.59
N THR A 1011 -1.05 20.00 56.37
CA THR A 1011 -0.40 20.25 55.09
C THR A 1011 0.46 19.06 54.66
N CYS A 1012 1.18 18.43 55.61
CA CYS A 1012 1.92 17.20 55.33
C CYS A 1012 0.99 16.05 54.91
N LEU A 1013 -0.17 15.89 55.56
CA LEU A 1013 -1.14 14.86 55.21
C LEU A 1013 -1.79 15.10 53.84
N LEU A 1014 -2.15 16.33 53.49
CA LEU A 1014 -2.72 16.68 52.17
C LEU A 1014 -1.74 16.38 51.03
N ARG A 1015 -0.44 16.65 51.23
CA ARG A 1015 0.64 16.35 50.26
C ARG A 1015 0.95 14.87 50.11
N LEU A 1016 0.90 14.10 51.19
CA LEU A 1016 1.02 12.64 51.10
C LEU A 1016 -0.24 12.02 50.47
N GLY A 1017 -1.41 12.59 50.77
CA GLY A 1017 -2.68 12.22 50.17
C GLY A 1017 -2.71 12.44 48.66
N SER A 1018 -2.19 13.56 48.16
CA SER A 1018 -2.09 13.82 46.72
C SER A 1018 -1.18 12.81 46.02
N CYS A 1019 -0.12 12.35 46.70
CA CYS A 1019 0.75 11.29 46.17
C CYS A 1019 0.04 9.92 46.14
N ALA A 1020 -0.74 9.59 47.17
CA ALA A 1020 -1.56 8.37 47.21
C ALA A 1020 -2.63 8.38 46.11
N GLN A 1021 -3.34 9.50 45.93
CA GLN A 1021 -4.30 9.69 44.84
C GLN A 1021 -3.64 9.51 43.47
N LEU A 1022 -2.47 10.12 43.24
CA LEU A 1022 -1.76 9.99 41.97
C LEU A 1022 -1.35 8.54 41.69
N ALA A 1023 -0.89 7.81 42.71
CA ALA A 1023 -0.55 6.40 42.59
C ALA A 1023 -1.78 5.54 42.26
N LEU A 1024 -2.92 5.79 42.90
CA LEU A 1024 -4.19 5.11 42.63
C LEU A 1024 -4.72 5.41 41.21
N LEU A 1025 -4.62 6.65 40.75
CA LEU A 1025 -5.03 7.07 39.40
C LEU A 1025 -4.20 6.43 38.27
N CYS A 1026 -3.02 5.87 38.59
CA CYS A 1026 -2.21 5.11 37.65
C CYS A 1026 -2.70 3.67 37.46
N ASP A 1027 -3.71 3.22 38.21
CA ASP A 1027 -4.22 1.84 38.19
C ASP A 1027 -5.63 1.73 37.59
N LEU A 1028 -5.72 1.45 36.28
CA LEU A 1028 -7.01 1.30 35.59
C LEU A 1028 -7.71 -0.04 35.83
N THR A 1029 -7.15 -0.96 36.64
CA THR A 1029 -7.91 -2.16 37.08
C THR A 1029 -8.97 -1.84 38.15
N SER A 1030 -9.09 -0.57 38.52
CA SER A 1030 -9.94 -0.07 39.62
C SER A 1030 -11.37 0.38 39.25
N GLN A 1031 -11.86 0.33 38.00
CA GLN A 1031 -13.23 0.78 37.69
C GLN A 1031 -14.32 -0.30 37.69
N GLY A 1032 -15.45 0.06 38.32
CA GLY A 1032 -16.53 -0.81 38.79
C GLY A 1032 -17.68 -1.14 37.83
N ILE A 1033 -18.49 -2.13 38.27
CA ILE A 1033 -19.60 -2.77 37.55
C ILE A 1033 -20.94 -2.09 37.88
N ARG A 1034 -21.80 -1.93 36.86
CA ARG A 1034 -23.23 -1.54 36.93
C ARG A 1034 -24.04 -2.37 37.96
N ARG A 1035 -24.89 -1.72 38.77
CA ARG A 1035 -25.92 -2.40 39.59
C ARG A 1035 -27.16 -2.79 38.78
N VAL A 1036 -27.61 -4.04 38.97
CA VAL A 1036 -29.01 -4.49 38.88
C VAL A 1036 -29.29 -5.36 40.11
N GLY A 1037 -30.02 -4.86 41.10
CA GLY A 1037 -30.46 -5.64 42.27
C GLY A 1037 -29.58 -5.58 43.53
N ASN A 1038 -29.90 -6.45 44.50
CA ASN A 1038 -29.55 -6.30 45.93
C ASN A 1038 -28.33 -7.11 46.45
N SER A 1039 -27.41 -7.55 45.58
CA SER A 1039 -26.15 -8.17 46.05
C SER A 1039 -24.96 -7.74 45.20
N THR A 1040 -23.95 -7.14 45.82
CA THR A 1040 -22.57 -7.00 45.28
C THR A 1040 -21.55 -7.06 46.41
N SER A 1041 -20.63 -8.01 46.36
CA SER A 1041 -19.35 -7.96 47.08
C SER A 1041 -18.29 -7.41 46.11
N THR A 1042 -17.73 -6.25 46.41
CA THR A 1042 -16.68 -5.60 45.61
C THR A 1042 -15.32 -6.14 46.02
N VAL A 1043 -14.48 -6.59 45.09
CA VAL A 1043 -13.05 -6.80 45.33
C VAL A 1043 -12.31 -5.85 44.39
N TYR A 1044 -11.79 -4.77 44.95
CA TYR A 1044 -10.83 -3.91 44.27
C TYR A 1044 -9.49 -4.67 44.23
N ARG A 1045 -8.94 -4.92 43.05
CA ARG A 1045 -7.55 -5.41 42.93
C ARG A 1045 -6.68 -4.24 42.55
N THR A 1046 -5.84 -3.77 43.46
CA THR A 1046 -4.72 -2.88 43.15
C THR A 1046 -3.56 -3.72 42.62
N SER A 1047 -2.86 -3.21 41.61
CA SER A 1047 -1.59 -3.76 41.14
C SER A 1047 -0.57 -3.79 42.28
N GLN A 1048 0.32 -4.79 42.27
CA GLN A 1048 1.34 -4.95 43.31
C GLN A 1048 2.21 -3.69 43.43
N SER A 1049 2.57 -3.06 42.32
CA SER A 1049 3.35 -1.82 42.31
C SER A 1049 2.66 -0.66 43.02
N VAL A 1050 1.33 -0.55 42.93
CA VAL A 1050 0.58 0.50 43.62
C VAL A 1050 0.42 0.13 45.10
N ALA A 1051 0.17 -1.13 45.42
CA ALA A 1051 0.10 -1.61 46.80
C ALA A 1051 1.41 -1.36 47.58
N ASP A 1052 2.57 -1.59 46.94
CA ASP A 1052 3.88 -1.33 47.53
C ASP A 1052 4.06 0.18 47.82
N LEU A 1053 3.63 1.06 46.91
CA LEU A 1053 3.67 2.51 47.11
C LEU A 1053 2.73 2.98 48.21
N LEU A 1054 1.51 2.46 48.27
CA LEU A 1054 0.54 2.80 49.32
C LEU A 1054 1.03 2.36 50.70
N THR A 1055 1.75 1.23 50.78
CA THR A 1055 2.38 0.78 52.05
C THR A 1055 3.41 1.80 52.53
N ILE A 1056 4.30 2.25 51.65
CA ILE A 1056 5.31 3.28 51.96
C ILE A 1056 4.63 4.59 52.41
N LEU A 1057 3.58 5.02 51.71
CA LEU A 1057 2.86 6.24 52.04
C LEU A 1057 2.09 6.12 53.38
N SER A 1058 1.50 4.96 53.66
CA SER A 1058 0.82 4.67 54.93
C SER A 1058 1.76 4.77 56.13
N GLU A 1059 2.96 4.18 56.04
CA GLU A 1059 3.99 4.29 57.08
C GLU A 1059 4.38 5.75 57.36
N ARG A 1060 4.48 6.58 56.31
CA ARG A 1060 4.81 8.01 56.43
C ARG A 1060 3.67 8.82 57.03
N VAL A 1061 2.43 8.54 56.64
CA VAL A 1061 1.22 9.14 57.23
C VAL A 1061 1.15 8.83 58.73
N GLU A 1062 1.40 7.58 59.13
CA GLU A 1062 1.46 7.19 60.54
C GLU A 1062 2.64 7.81 61.29
N SER A 1063 3.76 8.07 60.62
CA SER A 1063 4.88 8.82 61.20
C SER A 1063 4.47 10.25 61.53
N ILE A 1064 3.84 10.97 60.60
CA ILE A 1064 3.36 12.36 60.81
C ILE A 1064 2.32 12.39 61.93
N ALA A 1065 1.37 11.45 61.94
CA ALA A 1065 0.37 11.37 63.00
C ALA A 1065 0.98 11.26 64.41
N LYS A 1066 2.21 10.72 64.53
CA LYS A 1066 2.94 10.59 65.79
C LYS A 1066 3.88 11.76 66.09
N SER A 1067 4.60 12.27 65.08
CA SER A 1067 5.65 13.28 65.27
C SER A 1067 5.17 14.73 65.09
N ASN A 1068 4.12 14.94 64.30
CA ASN A 1068 3.57 16.26 63.96
C ASN A 1068 2.04 16.13 63.75
N PRO A 1069 1.26 15.96 64.84
CA PRO A 1069 -0.15 15.59 64.75
C PRO A 1069 -0.99 16.68 64.05
N PRO A 1070 -1.96 16.31 63.21
CA PRO A 1070 -2.85 17.26 62.54
C PRO A 1070 -3.77 17.98 63.53
N GLU A 1071 -4.16 19.22 63.20
CA GLU A 1071 -5.16 19.96 64.00
C GLU A 1071 -6.57 19.36 63.83
N ASP A 1072 -6.86 18.79 62.66
CA ASP A 1072 -8.11 18.08 62.35
C ASP A 1072 -7.82 16.62 61.95
N ASN A 1073 -8.43 15.68 62.68
CA ASN A 1073 -8.27 14.25 62.41
C ASN A 1073 -9.06 13.77 61.18
N MET A 1074 -9.89 14.61 60.55
CA MET A 1074 -10.68 14.22 59.39
C MET A 1074 -9.82 13.73 58.22
N ILE A 1075 -8.76 14.46 57.85
CA ILE A 1075 -7.85 14.09 56.76
C ILE A 1075 -7.10 12.79 57.10
N LEU A 1076 -6.63 12.66 58.35
CA LEU A 1076 -5.97 11.43 58.81
C LEU A 1076 -6.91 10.22 58.76
N SER A 1077 -8.19 10.40 59.09
CA SER A 1077 -9.20 9.35 58.98
C SER A 1077 -9.46 8.95 57.52
N GLN A 1078 -9.57 9.93 56.61
CA GLN A 1078 -9.75 9.67 55.18
C GLN A 1078 -8.58 8.88 54.58
N LEU A 1079 -7.34 9.25 54.94
CA LEU A 1079 -6.15 8.54 54.45
C LEU A 1079 -6.05 7.12 54.99
N ARG A 1080 -6.38 6.89 56.26
CA ARG A 1080 -6.45 5.55 56.83
C ARG A 1080 -7.49 4.68 56.12
N GLU A 1081 -8.68 5.22 55.86
CA GLU A 1081 -9.73 4.53 55.10
C GLU A 1081 -9.31 4.24 53.65
N MET A 1082 -8.53 5.14 53.03
CA MET A 1082 -8.00 4.92 51.68
C MET A 1082 -6.94 3.80 51.64
N PHE A 1083 -6.15 3.63 52.70
CA PHE A 1083 -5.10 2.61 52.76
C PHE A 1083 -5.60 1.22 53.19
N GLU A 1084 -6.69 1.16 53.95
CA GLU A 1084 -7.44 -0.08 54.23
C GLU A 1084 -8.09 -0.65 52.96
#